data_AF-A0A496UK20-F1
#
_entry.id   AF-A0A496UK20-F1
#
_cell.length_a   1.000
_cell.length_b   1.000
_cell.length_c   1.000
_cell.angle_alpha   90.00
_cell.angle_beta   90.00
_cell.angle_gamma   90.00
#
_symmetry.space_group_name_H-M   'P 1'
#
loop_
_entity.id
_entity.type
_entity.pdbx_description
1 polymer ?
#
loop_
_entity_poly.entity_id
_entity_poly.type
_entity_poly.pdbx_seq_one_letter_code
_entity_poly.pdbx_strand_id
1 'polypeptide(L)'
;MISLRRIFEGRSGMIFHALSSILVFFIWRITGMPSPGVLGRLVPLSWLITASVYGKGGIPRLSGYLLAAFILFSLFWTLDPGFEVIAAAIGLLGIFPGLLALSSRRFGIQLALLPLIPIILLLVPFTGDEPHFASITERLISSRTGRFTEFSSQMGDPGGGITHHQSFYPALLIPGYPLSVPGIRGMNLLYAMAALMFMSKLFRDSGYKNWKQLTVFGFLLIPGSSILGLVYPGWLALAVFLGGVCAYLRSKNAAWIIAAAMTLVLIKFRFIGLSIGLLAALLIESKGRKRVFLSVAFVCLVAGGLLFDLLILNGRIFWVRYGNIAFIKVIILQPLYRTPEVLLAAGSSLIDIESGLLPKAPWVLAGLAGLHMLKTSSRKMFVWLGLPALCYFLILVFWNPNEWSGMPTPSGRMLLPLLPVLLASLGLIMKRKGVRILVWVSLGISALLFTHPVLRFNTADGTDSLMGRVLGHFSNLTELLPSAVRLDIAIFAGFMILAVIIIVLLKVRSRYTEYTIASAFLLLCVFGGLESNSYEAEDIPAEYRNYCTIYPDESDLELRKFWFFSREKMLMLSRKDDAVILPIPRNTGDSLELTVFYRSLSSGAESGIEVSSGEWSDSVYATSELMETPRWVRIMRDTQLPLMPENLQSIQSHFIIPSADCGDSIRITALGLDNRHGRFHGIYLDRILIR
;
A
#
# COMPACT_ATOMS: atom_id res chain seq x y z
N MET A 1 -24.69 46.15 -21.77
CA MET A 1 -24.61 44.69 -22.05
C MET A 1 -23.18 44.15 -22.33
N ILE A 2 -22.23 44.93 -22.86
CA ILE A 2 -20.87 44.47 -23.22
C ILE A 2 -19.95 44.21 -21.99
N SER A 3 -20.28 44.76 -20.82
CA SER A 3 -19.51 44.60 -19.55
C SER A 3 -19.71 43.22 -18.88
N LEU A 4 -20.94 42.69 -18.85
CA LEU A 4 -21.25 41.40 -18.22
C LEU A 4 -20.61 40.23 -18.98
N ARG A 5 -20.70 40.22 -20.32
CA ARG A 5 -20.16 39.12 -21.14
C ARG A 5 -18.64 38.93 -20.95
N ARG A 6 -17.87 40.03 -20.88
CA ARG A 6 -16.41 39.98 -20.59
C ARG A 6 -16.10 39.53 -19.16
N ILE A 7 -16.94 39.86 -18.18
CA ILE A 7 -16.78 39.40 -16.78
C ILE A 7 -17.06 37.89 -16.68
N PHE A 8 -18.06 37.38 -17.39
CA PHE A 8 -18.41 35.96 -17.44
C PHE A 8 -17.39 35.11 -18.22
N GLU A 9 -16.90 35.59 -19.37
CA GLU A 9 -15.90 34.87 -20.17
C GLU A 9 -14.59 34.64 -19.39
N GLY A 10 -14.16 35.64 -18.61
CA GLY A 10 -12.95 35.55 -17.78
C GLY A 10 -13.10 34.72 -16.50
N ARG A 11 -14.32 34.46 -16.02
CA ARG A 11 -14.60 33.76 -14.73
C ARG A 11 -15.40 32.46 -14.91
N SER A 12 -15.57 32.00 -16.14
CA SER A 12 -16.41 30.84 -16.48
C SER A 12 -16.05 29.57 -15.71
N GLY A 13 -14.76 29.28 -15.49
CA GLY A 13 -14.35 28.11 -14.69
C GLY A 13 -14.65 28.22 -13.19
N MET A 14 -14.53 29.42 -12.59
CA MET A 14 -14.91 29.64 -11.18
C MET A 14 -16.42 29.42 -10.99
N ILE A 15 -17.23 30.01 -11.87
CA ILE A 15 -18.69 29.88 -11.83
C ILE A 15 -19.08 28.42 -12.04
N PHE A 16 -18.45 27.74 -13.00
CA PHE A 16 -18.68 26.31 -13.24
C PHE A 16 -18.42 25.47 -11.99
N HIS A 17 -17.28 25.63 -11.32
CA HIS A 17 -16.97 24.85 -10.12
C HIS A 17 -17.93 25.16 -8.95
N ALA A 18 -18.35 26.42 -8.79
CA ALA A 18 -19.31 26.81 -7.75
C ALA A 18 -20.70 26.20 -8.01
N LEU A 19 -21.21 26.29 -9.24
CA LEU A 19 -22.48 25.67 -9.62
C LEU A 19 -22.41 24.14 -9.53
N SER A 20 -21.29 23.55 -9.93
CA SER A 20 -21.06 22.10 -9.82
C SER A 20 -21.04 21.64 -8.36
N SER A 21 -20.49 22.44 -7.43
CA SER A 21 -20.57 22.15 -5.99
C SER A 21 -22.03 22.04 -5.52
N ILE A 22 -22.87 22.99 -5.92
CA ILE A 22 -24.30 23.00 -5.56
C ILE A 22 -24.98 21.78 -6.18
N LEU A 23 -24.69 21.49 -7.45
CA LEU A 23 -25.27 20.36 -8.17
C LEU A 23 -24.89 19.01 -7.55
N VAL A 24 -23.60 18.78 -7.24
CA VAL A 24 -23.12 17.55 -6.59
C VAL A 24 -23.84 17.35 -5.25
N PHE A 25 -23.94 18.41 -4.44
CA PHE A 25 -24.66 18.35 -3.16
C PHE A 25 -26.14 18.03 -3.35
N PHE A 26 -26.79 18.68 -4.31
CA PHE A 26 -28.23 18.51 -4.56
C PHE A 26 -28.58 17.14 -5.13
N ILE A 27 -27.79 16.61 -6.05
CA ILE A 27 -27.99 15.28 -6.63
C ILE A 27 -27.92 14.20 -5.56
N TRP A 28 -26.88 14.22 -4.72
CA TRP A 28 -26.80 13.28 -3.59
C TRP A 28 -27.87 13.52 -2.52
N ARG A 29 -28.35 14.75 -2.36
CA ARG A 29 -29.48 15.00 -1.47
C ARG A 29 -30.78 14.36 -1.97
N ILE A 30 -31.04 14.41 -3.28
CA ILE A 30 -32.25 13.83 -3.89
C ILE A 30 -32.17 12.31 -3.96
N THR A 31 -31.02 11.79 -4.37
CA THR A 31 -30.83 10.34 -4.62
C THR A 31 -30.66 9.54 -3.33
N GLY A 32 -30.64 10.22 -2.17
CA GLY A 32 -30.29 9.64 -0.87
C GLY A 32 -28.78 9.77 -0.65
N MET A 33 -28.38 10.49 0.40
CA MET A 33 -26.95 10.60 0.72
C MET A 33 -26.48 9.29 1.34
N PRO A 34 -25.41 8.67 0.83
CA PRO A 34 -24.86 7.48 1.47
C PRO A 34 -24.38 7.81 2.88
N SER A 35 -24.67 6.90 3.80
CA SER A 35 -24.30 7.04 5.21
C SER A 35 -22.88 6.49 5.44
N PRO A 36 -22.00 7.22 6.16
CA PRO A 36 -22.24 8.53 6.77
C PRO A 36 -22.16 9.67 5.75
N GLY A 37 -23.09 10.63 5.83
CA GLY A 37 -23.22 11.77 4.90
C GLY A 37 -22.06 12.79 4.89
N VAL A 38 -20.91 12.42 5.43
CA VAL A 38 -19.67 13.21 5.47
C VAL A 38 -19.14 13.42 4.05
N LEU A 39 -19.09 12.36 3.23
CA LEU A 39 -18.68 12.48 1.81
C LEU A 39 -19.60 13.42 1.02
N GLY A 40 -20.91 13.31 1.30
CA GLY A 40 -21.95 14.19 0.76
C GLY A 40 -21.74 15.68 1.02
N ARG A 41 -20.89 16.04 1.98
CA ARG A 41 -20.50 17.42 2.31
C ARG A 41 -19.10 17.76 1.84
N LEU A 42 -18.14 16.85 2.02
CA LEU A 42 -16.73 17.10 1.72
C LEU A 42 -16.44 17.19 0.23
N VAL A 43 -17.05 16.36 -0.62
CA VAL A 43 -16.83 16.44 -2.07
C VAL A 43 -17.36 17.77 -2.63
N PRO A 44 -18.62 18.20 -2.36
CA PRO A 44 -19.06 19.55 -2.70
C PRO A 44 -18.15 20.65 -2.15
N LEU A 45 -17.73 20.55 -0.88
CA LEU A 45 -16.82 21.53 -0.28
C LEU A 45 -15.51 21.63 -1.07
N SER A 46 -14.93 20.52 -1.54
CA SER A 46 -13.75 20.55 -2.40
C SER A 46 -14.00 21.24 -3.75
N TRP A 47 -15.19 21.08 -4.34
CA TRP A 47 -15.59 21.85 -5.53
C TRP A 47 -15.70 23.35 -5.24
N LEU A 48 -16.31 23.72 -4.11
CA LEU A 48 -16.46 25.12 -3.69
C LEU A 48 -15.11 25.79 -3.41
N ILE A 49 -14.23 25.11 -2.67
CA ILE A 49 -12.87 25.58 -2.42
C ILE A 49 -12.13 25.75 -3.74
N THR A 50 -12.24 24.76 -4.65
CA THR A 50 -11.66 24.85 -6.00
C THR A 50 -12.16 26.10 -6.71
N ALA A 51 -13.46 26.40 -6.69
CA ALA A 51 -14.02 27.62 -7.27
C ALA A 51 -13.37 28.88 -6.69
N SER A 52 -13.31 28.99 -5.36
CA SER A 52 -12.72 30.14 -4.64
C SER A 52 -11.27 30.40 -5.02
N VAL A 53 -10.47 29.36 -5.24
CA VAL A 53 -9.07 29.51 -5.66
C VAL A 53 -8.89 29.59 -7.19
N TYR A 54 -9.87 29.12 -7.98
CA TYR A 54 -9.80 29.05 -9.44
C TYR A 54 -9.76 30.43 -10.10
N GLY A 55 -10.39 31.47 -9.54
CA GLY A 55 -10.27 32.85 -10.05
C GLY A 55 -10.61 33.00 -11.54
N LYS A 56 -9.69 33.57 -12.35
CA LYS A 56 -9.90 33.77 -13.80
C LYS A 56 -9.41 32.59 -14.65
N GLY A 57 -10.27 32.03 -15.49
CA GLY A 57 -9.95 30.92 -16.39
C GLY A 57 -11.18 30.29 -17.05
N GLY A 58 -10.95 29.57 -18.15
CA GLY A 58 -11.98 28.80 -18.85
C GLY A 58 -12.41 27.53 -18.10
N ILE A 59 -13.53 26.94 -18.51
CA ILE A 59 -14.04 25.68 -17.96
C ILE A 59 -13.13 24.51 -18.41
N PRO A 60 -12.59 23.70 -17.48
CA PRO A 60 -11.90 22.48 -17.84
C PRO A 60 -12.90 21.48 -18.44
N ARG A 61 -12.80 21.20 -19.75
CA ARG A 61 -13.76 20.32 -20.46
C ARG A 61 -13.96 18.96 -19.79
N LEU A 62 -12.87 18.34 -19.30
CA LEU A 62 -12.94 17.03 -18.65
C LEU A 62 -13.73 17.06 -17.33
N SER A 63 -13.70 18.17 -16.59
CA SER A 63 -14.52 18.32 -15.39
C SER A 63 -16.02 18.25 -15.70
N GLY A 64 -16.44 18.75 -16.88
CA GLY A 64 -17.82 18.64 -17.35
C GLY A 64 -18.24 17.20 -17.64
N TYR A 65 -17.41 16.43 -18.34
CA TYR A 65 -17.68 15.02 -18.61
C TYR A 65 -17.73 14.18 -17.33
N LEU A 66 -16.82 14.44 -16.39
CA LEU A 66 -16.78 13.75 -15.11
C LEU A 66 -17.99 14.12 -14.23
N LEU A 67 -18.44 15.37 -14.27
CA LEU A 67 -19.68 15.77 -13.59
C LEU A 67 -20.91 15.07 -14.16
N ALA A 68 -20.99 14.92 -15.49
CA ALA A 68 -22.08 14.17 -16.12
C ALA A 68 -22.05 12.69 -15.72
N ALA A 69 -20.87 12.07 -15.71
CA ALA A 69 -20.70 10.69 -15.23
C ALA A 69 -21.08 10.55 -13.75
N PHE A 70 -20.67 11.50 -12.90
CA PHE A 70 -21.07 11.56 -11.49
C PHE A 70 -22.60 11.52 -11.33
N ILE A 71 -23.32 12.34 -12.11
CA ILE A 71 -24.79 12.39 -12.05
C ILE A 71 -25.36 11.03 -12.45
N LEU A 72 -24.87 10.44 -13.54
CA LEU A 72 -25.33 9.14 -14.01
C LEU A 72 -25.15 8.06 -12.93
N PHE A 73 -23.94 7.89 -12.39
CA PHE A 73 -23.67 6.88 -11.35
C PHE A 73 -24.44 7.16 -10.05
N SER A 74 -24.61 8.44 -9.69
CA SER A 74 -25.40 8.82 -8.51
C SER A 74 -26.90 8.55 -8.66
N LEU A 75 -27.44 8.27 -9.86
CA LEU A 75 -28.84 7.86 -10.00
C LEU A 75 -29.04 6.37 -9.74
N PHE A 76 -27.99 5.57 -9.87
CA PHE A 76 -28.03 4.11 -9.77
C PHE A 76 -27.35 3.56 -8.52
N TRP A 77 -26.90 4.43 -7.60
CA TRP A 77 -26.11 3.99 -6.44
C TRP A 77 -26.85 3.07 -5.47
N THR A 78 -28.18 3.11 -5.45
CA THR A 78 -29.01 2.22 -4.62
C THR A 78 -29.12 0.81 -5.19
N LEU A 79 -28.74 0.58 -6.46
CA LEU A 79 -28.78 -0.74 -7.08
C LEU A 79 -27.62 -1.65 -6.62
N ASP A 80 -26.45 -1.05 -6.38
CA ASP A 80 -25.25 -1.77 -5.96
C ASP A 80 -24.31 -0.83 -5.17
N PRO A 81 -23.75 -1.25 -4.02
CA PRO A 81 -22.82 -0.45 -3.23
C PRO A 81 -21.56 0.02 -3.99
N GLY A 82 -21.15 -0.67 -5.06
CA GLY A 82 -20.06 -0.28 -5.94
C GLY A 82 -20.35 0.99 -6.74
N PHE A 83 -21.61 1.25 -7.09
CA PHE A 83 -21.99 2.48 -7.79
C PHE A 83 -21.83 3.73 -6.91
N GLU A 84 -22.08 3.62 -5.61
CA GLU A 84 -21.81 4.69 -4.64
C GLU A 84 -20.32 5.08 -4.65
N VAL A 85 -19.47 4.05 -4.56
CA VAL A 85 -18.01 4.14 -4.52
C VAL A 85 -17.49 4.81 -5.79
N ILE A 86 -17.99 4.39 -6.95
CA ILE A 86 -17.64 4.95 -8.26
C ILE A 86 -18.13 6.40 -8.37
N ALA A 87 -19.35 6.69 -7.94
CA ALA A 87 -19.90 8.05 -7.95
C ALA A 87 -19.03 9.00 -7.11
N ALA A 88 -18.70 8.63 -5.87
CA ALA A 88 -17.85 9.44 -5.01
C ALA A 88 -16.46 9.71 -5.65
N ALA A 89 -15.82 8.66 -6.17
CA ALA A 89 -14.54 8.77 -6.85
C ALA A 89 -14.59 9.69 -8.07
N ILE A 90 -15.60 9.56 -8.93
CA ILE A 90 -15.78 10.41 -10.12
C ILE A 90 -16.09 11.86 -9.73
N GLY A 91 -16.92 12.06 -8.70
CA GLY A 91 -17.25 13.37 -8.16
C GLY A 91 -15.99 14.13 -7.71
N LEU A 92 -15.06 13.45 -7.04
CA LEU A 92 -13.76 14.02 -6.68
C LEU A 92 -12.79 14.14 -7.86
N LEU A 93 -12.74 13.14 -8.75
CA LEU A 93 -11.90 13.18 -9.95
C LEU A 93 -12.25 14.38 -10.84
N GLY A 94 -13.50 14.80 -10.85
CA GLY A 94 -14.00 15.97 -11.56
C GLY A 94 -13.31 17.30 -11.21
N ILE A 95 -12.72 17.45 -10.01
CA ILE A 95 -11.96 18.66 -9.66
C ILE A 95 -10.50 18.63 -10.13
N PHE A 96 -9.91 17.46 -10.38
CA PHE A 96 -8.48 17.33 -10.71
C PHE A 96 -8.03 18.13 -11.93
N PRO A 97 -8.80 18.21 -13.05
CA PRO A 97 -8.46 19.10 -14.15
C PRO A 97 -8.31 20.57 -13.73
N GLY A 98 -9.17 21.02 -12.80
CA GLY A 98 -9.09 22.36 -12.21
C GLY A 98 -7.83 22.54 -11.35
N LEU A 99 -7.46 21.56 -10.54
CA LEU A 99 -6.23 21.56 -9.74
C LEU A 99 -4.97 21.63 -10.61
N LEU A 100 -4.94 20.87 -11.71
CA LEU A 100 -3.84 20.89 -12.67
C LEU A 100 -3.74 22.24 -13.40
N ALA A 101 -4.86 22.89 -13.69
CA ALA A 101 -4.86 24.24 -14.26
C ALA A 101 -4.33 25.29 -13.26
N LEU A 102 -4.77 25.22 -12.01
CA LEU A 102 -4.31 26.06 -10.89
C LEU A 102 -2.80 26.00 -10.67
N SER A 103 -2.22 24.82 -10.89
CA SER A 103 -0.78 24.58 -10.68
C SER A 103 0.11 25.60 -11.41
N SER A 104 -0.33 26.19 -12.52
CA SER A 104 0.46 27.17 -13.30
C SER A 104 0.75 28.48 -12.55
N ARG A 105 -0.04 28.84 -11.52
CA ARG A 105 -0.01 30.15 -10.84
C ARG A 105 1.18 30.37 -9.89
N ARG A 106 1.36 31.60 -9.41
CA ARG A 106 2.46 32.02 -8.49
C ARG A 106 2.53 31.19 -7.19
N PHE A 107 1.39 30.68 -6.72
CA PHE A 107 1.27 29.72 -5.61
C PHE A 107 0.51 28.45 -6.03
N GLY A 108 0.67 28.05 -7.29
CA GLY A 108 -0.22 27.06 -7.92
C GLY A 108 -0.21 25.70 -7.24
N ILE A 109 0.91 25.28 -6.64
CA ILE A 109 0.97 24.01 -5.91
C ILE A 109 0.11 24.10 -4.64
N GLN A 110 0.31 25.13 -3.82
CA GLN A 110 -0.46 25.31 -2.60
C GLN A 110 -1.97 25.43 -2.89
N LEU A 111 -2.32 26.23 -3.90
CA LEU A 111 -3.72 26.42 -4.32
C LEU A 111 -4.34 25.13 -4.87
N ALA A 112 -3.56 24.27 -5.55
CA ALA A 112 -4.05 22.99 -6.06
C ALA A 112 -4.27 21.94 -4.96
N LEU A 113 -3.60 22.06 -3.81
CA LEU A 113 -3.74 21.12 -2.69
C LEU A 113 -4.88 21.50 -1.73
N LEU A 114 -5.16 22.80 -1.61
CA LEU A 114 -6.13 23.34 -0.66
C LEU A 114 -7.52 22.66 -0.73
N PRO A 115 -8.08 22.35 -1.93
CA PRO A 115 -9.34 21.61 -2.06
C PRO A 115 -9.35 20.21 -1.45
N LEU A 116 -8.19 19.57 -1.28
CA LEU A 116 -8.07 18.19 -0.79
C LEU A 116 -7.81 18.12 0.73
N ILE A 117 -7.38 19.21 1.36
CA ILE A 117 -7.02 19.24 2.79
C ILE A 117 -8.18 18.76 3.68
N PRO A 118 -9.44 19.21 3.53
CA PRO A 118 -10.53 18.77 4.41
C PRO A 118 -10.79 17.26 4.30
N ILE A 119 -10.77 16.72 3.08
CA ILE A 119 -10.91 15.28 2.82
C ILE A 119 -9.82 14.49 3.54
N ILE A 120 -8.57 14.94 3.41
CA ILE A 120 -7.40 14.27 4.00
C ILE A 120 -7.43 14.31 5.54
N LEU A 121 -7.81 15.44 6.14
CA LEU A 121 -7.79 15.58 7.59
C LEU A 121 -8.95 14.84 8.27
N LEU A 122 -10.12 14.76 7.61
CA LEU A 122 -11.36 14.30 8.24
C LEU A 122 -11.77 12.86 7.89
N LEU A 123 -11.40 12.33 6.71
CA LEU A 123 -11.83 10.98 6.32
C LEU A 123 -10.83 9.88 6.69
N VAL A 124 -9.55 10.21 6.81
CA VAL A 124 -8.52 9.18 7.05
C VAL A 124 -8.66 8.66 8.49
N PRO A 125 -8.85 7.34 8.71
CA PRO A 125 -8.97 6.81 10.08
C PRO A 125 -7.62 6.87 10.79
N PHE A 126 -7.63 7.18 12.10
CA PHE A 126 -6.41 7.27 12.92
C PHE A 126 -5.93 5.88 13.30
N THR A 127 -4.89 5.37 12.61
CA THR A 127 -4.56 3.93 12.58
C THR A 127 -3.05 3.67 12.41
N GLY A 128 -2.63 2.41 12.50
CA GLY A 128 -1.23 2.00 12.29
C GLY A 128 -0.28 2.63 13.31
N ASP A 129 0.86 3.18 12.84
CA ASP A 129 1.87 3.81 13.71
C ASP A 129 1.42 5.20 14.23
N GLU A 130 0.29 5.78 13.77
CA GLU A 130 -0.11 7.15 14.13
C GLU A 130 -0.36 7.35 15.65
N PRO A 131 -1.12 6.48 16.35
CA PRO A 131 -1.28 6.59 17.80
C PRO A 131 0.05 6.47 18.55
N HIS A 132 0.97 5.65 18.05
CA HIS A 132 2.28 5.48 18.65
C HIS A 132 3.10 6.77 18.53
N PHE A 133 3.17 7.38 17.34
CA PHE A 133 3.84 8.67 17.17
C PHE A 133 3.22 9.77 18.02
N ALA A 134 1.89 9.83 18.14
CA ALA A 134 1.20 10.76 19.03
C ALA A 134 1.56 10.52 20.50
N SER A 135 1.63 9.27 20.95
CA SER A 135 2.02 8.91 22.32
C SER A 135 3.48 9.29 22.64
N ILE A 136 4.41 9.13 21.68
CA ILE A 136 5.79 9.59 21.85
C ILE A 136 5.81 11.11 21.92
N THR A 137 5.08 11.80 21.04
CA THR A 137 4.98 13.27 21.05
C THR A 137 4.44 13.79 22.37
N GLU A 138 3.40 13.17 22.93
CA GLU A 138 2.84 13.52 24.25
C GLU A 138 3.88 13.37 25.37
N ARG A 139 4.63 12.25 25.39
CA ARG A 139 5.69 12.01 26.39
C ARG A 139 6.84 13.01 26.30
N LEU A 140 7.14 13.53 25.12
CA LEU A 140 8.14 14.59 24.94
C LEU A 140 7.69 15.94 25.51
N ILE A 141 6.38 16.15 25.71
CA ILE A 141 5.80 17.39 26.23
C ILE A 141 5.53 17.30 27.74
N SER A 142 5.23 16.10 28.27
CA SER A 142 4.87 15.91 29.68
C SER A 142 6.07 16.07 30.64
N SER A 143 5.97 17.02 31.57
CA SER A 143 6.98 17.31 32.60
C SER A 143 7.12 16.22 33.68
N ARG A 144 6.20 15.25 33.74
CA ARG A 144 6.26 14.14 34.71
C ARG A 144 7.26 13.04 34.35
N THR A 145 7.71 12.97 33.10
CA THR A 145 8.66 11.97 32.59
C THR A 145 9.93 12.65 32.10
N GLY A 146 10.61 13.40 32.97
CA GLY A 146 11.84 14.17 32.67
C GLY A 146 13.07 13.37 32.21
N ARG A 147 12.89 12.12 31.76
CA ARG A 147 13.91 11.32 31.09
C ARG A 147 13.49 11.07 29.65
N PHE A 148 14.31 11.56 28.71
CA PHE A 148 14.22 11.36 27.26
C PHE A 148 14.22 9.88 26.79
N THR A 149 14.15 8.91 27.72
CA THR A 149 14.51 7.50 27.52
C THR A 149 13.53 6.48 28.12
N GLU A 150 12.43 6.87 28.77
CA GLU A 150 11.44 5.89 29.26
C GLU A 150 10.32 5.67 28.23
N PHE A 151 10.55 4.68 27.36
CA PHE A 151 9.56 4.19 26.42
C PHE A 151 8.84 2.98 27.01
N SER A 152 7.50 3.03 27.13
CA SER A 152 6.70 1.83 27.37
C SER A 152 7.01 0.79 26.28
N SER A 153 7.46 -0.39 26.68
CA SER A 153 7.70 -1.51 25.77
C SER A 153 6.42 -1.93 25.05
N GLN A 154 6.50 -2.09 23.74
CA GLN A 154 5.55 -2.86 22.94
C GLN A 154 6.21 -4.13 22.38
N MET A 155 5.40 -5.08 21.89
CA MET A 155 5.91 -6.14 21.03
C MET A 155 6.68 -5.52 19.84
N GLY A 156 7.83 -6.08 19.50
CA GLY A 156 8.74 -5.56 18.47
C GLY A 156 9.79 -4.56 18.99
N ASP A 157 9.65 -4.03 20.21
CA ASP A 157 10.72 -3.28 20.85
C ASP A 157 11.84 -4.23 21.30
N PRO A 158 13.13 -3.90 21.06
CA PRO A 158 14.25 -4.76 21.42
C PRO A 158 14.45 -4.96 22.94
N GLY A 159 13.64 -4.29 23.78
CA GLY A 159 13.59 -4.47 25.23
C GLY A 159 12.79 -3.38 25.94
N GLY A 160 12.51 -3.58 27.23
CA GLY A 160 11.90 -2.58 28.12
C GLY A 160 12.64 -1.25 28.07
N GLY A 161 11.94 -0.15 27.78
CA GLY A 161 12.54 1.18 27.73
C GLY A 161 13.22 1.57 26.40
N ILE A 162 13.15 0.77 25.33
CA ILE A 162 13.76 1.08 24.03
C ILE A 162 12.70 1.00 22.92
N THR A 163 12.09 2.13 22.55
CA THR A 163 11.14 2.18 21.41
C THR A 163 11.84 1.92 20.09
N HIS A 164 11.25 1.14 19.18
CA HIS A 164 11.79 0.97 17.84
C HIS A 164 11.68 2.24 16.95
N HIS A 165 10.95 3.27 17.36
CA HIS A 165 10.84 4.55 16.64
C HIS A 165 11.84 5.61 17.13
N GLN A 166 12.41 6.41 16.23
CA GLN A 166 13.31 7.49 16.64
C GLN A 166 12.53 8.75 17.05
N SER A 167 12.94 9.40 18.13
CA SER A 167 12.22 10.55 18.73
C SER A 167 12.24 11.83 17.88
N PHE A 168 13.12 11.93 16.88
CA PHE A 168 13.26 13.16 16.08
C PHE A 168 11.98 13.49 15.29
N TYR A 169 11.33 12.48 14.67
CA TYR A 169 10.06 12.72 13.96
C TYR A 169 8.93 13.13 14.91
N PRO A 170 8.63 12.40 16.00
CA PRO A 170 7.67 12.81 17.02
C PRO A 170 7.92 14.21 17.60
N ALA A 171 9.18 14.59 17.82
CA ALA A 171 9.52 15.92 18.32
C ALA A 171 9.07 17.04 17.35
N LEU A 172 9.16 16.79 16.04
CA LEU A 172 8.70 17.75 15.03
C LEU A 172 7.18 17.84 14.92
N LEU A 173 6.44 16.87 15.49
CA LEU A 173 4.97 16.90 15.54
C LEU A 173 4.41 17.73 16.71
N ILE A 174 5.24 18.09 17.70
CA ILE A 174 4.84 18.87 18.89
C ILE A 174 3.99 20.10 18.55
N PRO A 175 4.31 20.93 17.53
CA PRO A 175 3.49 22.11 17.21
C PRO A 175 2.05 21.76 16.77
N GLY A 176 1.82 20.57 16.23
CA GLY A 176 0.50 20.09 15.82
C GLY A 176 -0.29 19.45 16.96
N TYR A 177 0.37 19.01 18.03
CA TYR A 177 -0.27 18.30 19.15
C TYR A 177 -1.44 19.06 19.80
N PRO A 178 -1.38 20.39 20.06
CA PRO A 178 -2.48 21.14 20.67
C PRO A 178 -3.79 21.14 19.88
N LEU A 179 -3.73 20.86 18.57
CA LEU A 179 -4.88 20.80 17.68
C LEU A 179 -5.38 19.36 17.47
N SER A 180 -4.99 18.42 18.36
CA SER A 180 -5.35 17.00 18.32
C SER A 180 -4.95 16.30 17.00
N VAL A 181 -5.64 15.22 16.62
CA VAL A 181 -5.34 14.41 15.42
C VAL A 181 -5.24 15.27 14.14
N PRO A 182 -6.17 16.20 13.84
CA PRO A 182 -6.04 17.08 12.67
C PRO A 182 -4.78 17.95 12.70
N GLY A 183 -4.35 18.39 13.88
CA GLY A 183 -3.14 19.18 14.07
C GLY A 183 -1.86 18.42 13.72
N ILE A 184 -1.71 17.22 14.28
CA ILE A 184 -0.55 16.34 14.03
C ILE A 184 -0.48 15.97 12.53
N ARG A 185 -1.63 15.68 11.91
CA ARG A 185 -1.72 15.43 10.46
C ARG A 185 -1.44 16.68 9.63
N GLY A 186 -1.84 17.84 10.11
CA GLY A 186 -1.49 19.15 9.53
C GLY A 186 0.02 19.33 9.43
N MET A 187 0.79 18.96 10.46
CA MET A 187 2.26 18.97 10.41
C MET A 187 2.80 18.06 9.30
N ASN A 188 2.24 16.86 9.14
CA ASN A 188 2.69 15.96 8.07
C ASN A 188 2.35 16.49 6.67
N LEU A 189 1.21 17.16 6.51
CA LEU A 189 0.85 17.87 5.27
C LEU A 189 1.82 19.02 4.96
N LEU A 190 2.30 19.74 5.97
CA LEU A 190 3.35 20.76 5.78
C LEU A 190 4.65 20.14 5.26
N TYR A 191 5.06 18.96 5.76
CA TYR A 191 6.23 18.26 5.22
C TYR A 191 6.00 17.81 3.78
N ALA A 192 4.80 17.31 3.45
CA ALA A 192 4.44 16.96 2.08
C ALA A 192 4.53 18.18 1.16
N MET A 193 3.96 19.32 1.57
CA MET A 193 4.06 20.59 0.84
C MET A 193 5.51 21.03 0.64
N ALA A 194 6.35 20.94 1.68
CA ALA A 194 7.78 21.26 1.57
C ALA A 194 8.50 20.35 0.57
N ALA A 195 8.26 19.03 0.62
CA ALA A 195 8.81 18.07 -0.33
C ALA A 195 8.40 18.40 -1.77
N LEU A 196 7.12 18.69 -2.01
CA LEU A 196 6.61 19.10 -3.32
C LEU A 196 7.25 20.40 -3.79
N MET A 197 7.43 21.40 -2.91
CA MET A 197 8.09 22.66 -3.27
C MET A 197 9.56 22.44 -3.67
N PHE A 198 10.31 21.60 -2.96
CA PHE A 198 11.67 21.24 -3.34
C PHE A 198 11.72 20.46 -4.66
N MET A 199 10.84 19.48 -4.84
CA MET A 199 10.71 18.71 -6.10
C MET A 199 10.41 19.63 -7.28
N SER A 200 9.45 20.53 -7.08
CA SER A 200 9.04 21.54 -8.05
C SER A 200 10.18 22.46 -8.46
N LYS A 201 10.97 22.92 -7.48
CA LYS A 201 12.16 23.73 -7.72
C LYS A 201 13.20 22.95 -8.52
N LEU A 202 13.47 21.71 -8.12
CA LEU A 202 14.42 20.83 -8.79
C LEU A 202 14.03 20.55 -10.25
N PHE A 203 12.74 20.32 -10.53
CA PHE A 203 12.23 20.16 -11.91
C PHE A 203 12.34 21.43 -12.73
N ARG A 204 12.01 22.59 -12.15
CA ARG A 204 12.15 23.88 -12.82
C ARG A 204 13.60 24.15 -13.19
N ASP A 205 14.51 24.00 -12.23
CA ASP A 205 15.94 24.27 -12.40
C ASP A 205 16.59 23.24 -13.35
N SER A 206 15.93 22.09 -13.58
CA SER A 206 16.32 21.07 -14.58
C SER A 206 15.67 21.26 -15.96
N GLY A 207 14.93 22.34 -16.19
CA GLY A 207 14.38 22.70 -17.52
C GLY A 207 13.07 22.01 -17.90
N TYR A 208 12.36 21.36 -16.97
CA TYR A 208 11.05 20.78 -17.26
C TYR A 208 10.01 21.87 -17.51
N LYS A 209 9.34 21.86 -18.66
CA LYS A 209 8.34 22.89 -19.03
C LYS A 209 7.11 22.90 -18.10
N ASN A 210 6.61 21.72 -17.74
CA ASN A 210 5.38 21.56 -16.94
C ASN A 210 5.68 21.17 -15.48
N TRP A 211 6.77 21.69 -14.92
CA TRP A 211 7.30 21.32 -13.60
C TRP A 211 6.26 21.41 -12.46
N LYS A 212 5.42 22.45 -12.43
CA LYS A 212 4.36 22.59 -11.42
C LYS A 212 3.28 21.53 -11.54
N GLN A 213 2.83 21.25 -12.77
CA GLN A 213 1.83 20.20 -13.04
C GLN A 213 2.38 18.83 -12.66
N LEU A 214 3.63 18.53 -13.02
CA LEU A 214 4.31 17.29 -12.63
C LEU A 214 4.42 17.13 -11.10
N THR A 215 4.59 18.22 -10.38
CA THR A 215 4.62 18.21 -8.92
C THR A 215 3.23 17.92 -8.33
N VAL A 216 2.18 18.54 -8.87
CA VAL A 216 0.79 18.26 -8.45
C VAL A 216 0.41 16.82 -8.79
N PHE A 217 0.82 16.31 -9.95
CA PHE A 217 0.71 14.87 -10.26
C PHE A 217 1.44 14.03 -9.21
N GLY A 218 2.62 14.45 -8.76
CA GLY A 218 3.32 13.78 -7.67
C GLY A 218 2.53 13.65 -6.38
N PHE A 219 1.68 14.61 -6.06
CA PHE A 219 0.77 14.50 -4.92
C PHE A 219 -0.41 13.58 -5.21
N LEU A 220 -1.02 13.70 -6.39
CA LEU A 220 -2.22 12.96 -6.79
C LEU A 220 -1.96 11.51 -7.24
N LEU A 221 -0.72 11.15 -7.59
CA LEU A 221 -0.38 9.85 -8.19
C LEU A 221 0.39 8.92 -7.23
N ILE A 222 0.81 9.35 -6.04
CA ILE A 222 1.31 8.40 -5.03
C ILE A 222 0.24 7.32 -4.82
N PRO A 223 0.57 6.01 -4.71
CA PRO A 223 -0.39 4.92 -4.76
C PRO A 223 -1.55 5.24 -3.83
N GLY A 224 -2.72 5.40 -4.45
CA GLY A 224 -3.61 6.55 -4.30
C GLY A 224 -3.66 7.23 -2.95
N SER A 225 -2.82 8.25 -2.72
CA SER A 225 -2.88 9.05 -1.49
C SER A 225 -2.77 8.21 -0.20
N SER A 226 -2.28 6.98 -0.30
CA SER A 226 -2.36 5.97 0.77
C SER A 226 -1.66 6.40 2.05
N ILE A 227 -0.66 7.30 1.96
CA ILE A 227 0.02 7.91 3.11
C ILE A 227 -0.44 9.36 3.36
N LEU A 228 -1.15 9.99 2.43
CA LEU A 228 -1.63 11.34 2.61
C LEU A 228 -2.70 11.36 3.71
N GLY A 229 -2.44 12.15 4.75
CA GLY A 229 -3.26 12.23 5.95
C GLY A 229 -2.87 11.26 7.05
N LEU A 230 -1.92 10.35 6.81
CA LEU A 230 -1.37 9.50 7.86
C LEU A 230 -0.11 10.14 8.44
N VAL A 231 0.07 10.10 9.76
CA VAL A 231 1.28 10.54 10.47
C VAL A 231 2.44 9.55 10.23
N TYR A 232 3.15 9.73 9.11
CA TYR A 232 4.34 8.93 8.77
C TYR A 232 5.57 9.79 8.44
N PRO A 233 6.77 9.35 8.83
CA PRO A 233 8.01 10.11 8.61
C PRO A 233 8.46 10.18 7.14
N GLY A 234 7.77 9.49 6.21
CA GLY A 234 8.15 9.44 4.80
C GLY A 234 8.17 10.81 4.12
N TRP A 235 7.16 11.65 4.37
CA TRP A 235 7.09 12.97 3.74
C TRP A 235 8.18 13.92 4.24
N LEU A 236 8.49 13.84 5.53
CA LEU A 236 9.63 14.54 6.10
C LEU A 236 10.95 14.05 5.49
N ALA A 237 11.14 12.74 5.38
CA ALA A 237 12.33 12.17 4.75
C ALA A 237 12.48 12.63 3.29
N LEU A 238 11.39 12.64 2.52
CA LEU A 238 11.41 13.14 1.15
C LEU A 238 11.75 14.65 1.08
N ALA A 239 11.22 15.46 2.00
CA ALA A 239 11.55 16.89 2.10
C ALA A 239 13.03 17.11 2.42
N VAL A 240 13.60 16.37 3.38
CA VAL A 240 15.02 16.44 3.74
C VAL A 240 15.91 15.99 2.58
N PHE A 241 15.56 14.87 1.93
CA PHE A 241 16.25 14.37 0.76
C PHE A 241 16.31 15.42 -0.36
N LEU A 242 15.15 15.92 -0.80
CA LEU A 242 15.08 16.88 -1.90
C LEU A 242 15.66 18.24 -1.51
N GLY A 243 15.48 18.68 -0.27
CA GLY A 243 16.06 19.90 0.26
C GLY A 243 17.58 19.86 0.25
N GLY A 244 18.18 18.76 0.71
CA GLY A 244 19.62 18.53 0.67
C GLY A 244 20.18 18.57 -0.75
N VAL A 245 19.52 17.88 -1.70
CA VAL A 245 19.90 17.93 -3.12
C VAL A 245 19.78 19.36 -3.67
N CYS A 246 18.67 20.05 -3.44
CA CYS A 246 18.47 21.43 -3.89
C CYS A 246 19.55 22.38 -3.35
N ALA A 247 19.88 22.30 -2.06
CA ALA A 247 20.87 23.13 -1.41
C ALA A 247 22.29 22.84 -1.92
N TYR A 248 22.64 21.57 -2.11
CA TYR A 248 23.90 21.16 -2.71
C TYR A 248 24.01 21.64 -4.16
N LEU A 249 22.95 21.49 -4.98
CA LEU A 249 23.01 21.88 -6.38
C LEU A 249 23.25 23.37 -6.57
N ARG A 250 22.77 24.21 -5.64
CA ARG A 250 22.98 25.67 -5.61
C ARG A 250 24.34 26.07 -5.06
N SER A 251 24.76 25.51 -3.93
CA SER A 251 25.97 25.95 -3.20
C SER A 251 27.23 25.15 -3.53
N LYS A 252 27.07 23.94 -4.08
CA LYS A 252 28.13 22.93 -4.26
C LYS A 252 28.83 22.47 -2.97
N ASN A 253 28.28 22.82 -1.80
CA ASN A 253 28.83 22.43 -0.52
C ASN A 253 28.34 21.03 -0.11
N ALA A 254 29.29 20.10 0.05
CA ALA A 254 29.03 18.71 0.44
C ALA A 254 28.35 18.59 1.82
N ALA A 255 28.53 19.59 2.70
CA ALA A 255 27.92 19.61 4.03
C ALA A 255 26.39 19.44 3.99
N TRP A 256 25.70 19.97 2.97
CA TRP A 256 24.26 19.82 2.82
C TRP A 256 23.83 18.37 2.58
N ILE A 257 24.61 17.61 1.82
CA ILE A 257 24.31 16.20 1.56
C ILE A 257 24.61 15.36 2.80
N ILE A 258 25.72 15.63 3.50
CA ILE A 258 26.08 14.93 4.72
C ILE A 258 25.02 15.19 5.81
N ALA A 259 24.63 16.46 6.00
CA ALA A 259 23.57 16.83 6.94
C ALA A 259 22.26 16.13 6.59
N ALA A 260 21.83 16.17 5.32
CA ALA A 260 20.61 15.48 4.89
C ALA A 260 20.69 13.96 5.12
N ALA A 261 21.82 13.32 4.80
CA ALA A 261 22.05 11.90 5.01
C ALA A 261 21.99 11.52 6.49
N MET A 262 22.57 12.33 7.38
CA MET A 262 22.49 12.11 8.83
C MET A 262 21.07 12.33 9.34
N THR A 263 20.40 13.41 8.95
CA THR A 263 19.01 13.69 9.35
C THR A 263 18.06 12.60 8.90
N LEU A 264 18.23 12.02 7.70
CA LEU A 264 17.43 10.87 7.25
C LEU A 264 17.55 9.67 8.19
N VAL A 265 18.78 9.34 8.63
CA VAL A 265 19.04 8.26 9.58
C VAL A 265 18.47 8.56 10.96
N LEU A 266 18.43 9.84 11.37
CA LEU A 266 17.81 10.29 12.63
C LEU A 266 16.27 10.31 12.60
N ILE A 267 15.67 10.46 11.42
CA ILE A 267 14.22 10.42 11.23
C ILE A 267 13.70 8.98 11.39
N LYS A 268 14.27 8.05 10.62
CA LYS A 268 14.04 6.61 10.79
C LYS A 268 15.22 5.88 10.15
N PHE A 269 15.88 4.98 10.89
CA PHE A 269 17.05 4.26 10.39
C PHE A 269 16.81 3.56 9.04
N ARG A 270 15.57 3.13 8.74
CA ARG A 270 15.19 2.58 7.42
C ARG A 270 15.57 3.47 6.23
N PHE A 271 15.71 4.79 6.42
CA PHE A 271 16.13 5.72 5.37
C PHE A 271 17.64 5.73 5.12
N ILE A 272 18.42 4.86 5.79
CA ILE A 272 19.84 4.67 5.53
C ILE A 272 20.14 4.36 4.06
N GLY A 273 19.24 3.69 3.34
CA GLY A 273 19.39 3.47 1.90
C GLY A 273 19.35 4.75 1.08
N LEU A 274 18.51 5.72 1.44
CA LEU A 274 18.52 7.04 0.80
C LEU A 274 19.81 7.78 1.12
N SER A 275 20.28 7.71 2.37
CA SER A 275 21.54 8.32 2.80
C SER A 275 22.75 7.76 2.04
N ILE A 276 22.82 6.42 1.89
CA ILE A 276 23.88 5.76 1.12
C ILE A 276 23.84 6.19 -0.33
N GLY A 277 22.67 6.20 -0.97
CA GLY A 277 22.57 6.61 -2.37
C GLY A 277 22.86 8.10 -2.60
N LEU A 278 22.55 8.98 -1.62
CA LEU A 278 22.92 10.40 -1.64
C LEU A 278 24.44 10.59 -1.57
N LEU A 279 25.10 9.86 -0.67
CA LEU A 279 26.55 9.90 -0.52
C LEU A 279 27.25 9.28 -1.75
N ALA A 280 26.70 8.21 -2.32
CA ALA A 280 27.18 7.63 -3.56
C ALA A 280 27.07 8.61 -4.74
N ALA A 281 25.94 9.32 -4.86
CA ALA A 281 25.76 10.38 -5.85
C ALA A 281 26.80 11.50 -5.68
N LEU A 282 27.05 11.94 -4.43
CA LEU A 282 28.08 12.93 -4.13
C LEU A 282 29.49 12.44 -4.53
N LEU A 283 29.82 11.18 -4.22
CA LEU A 283 31.12 10.60 -4.56
C LEU A 283 31.33 10.47 -6.07
N ILE A 284 30.30 10.03 -6.82
CA ILE A 284 30.33 9.91 -8.28
C ILE A 284 30.52 11.28 -8.96
N GLU A 285 29.91 12.33 -8.41
CA GLU A 285 30.05 13.70 -8.94
C GLU A 285 31.35 14.38 -8.48
N SER A 286 32.03 13.84 -7.47
CA SER A 286 33.31 14.36 -6.98
C SER A 286 34.51 13.85 -7.80
N LYS A 287 35.52 14.70 -8.02
CA LYS A 287 36.72 14.38 -8.81
C LYS A 287 38.01 14.52 -7.99
N GLY A 288 39.03 13.74 -8.34
CA GLY A 288 40.40 13.85 -7.80
C GLY A 288 40.49 13.60 -6.29
N ARG A 289 41.37 14.34 -5.61
CA ARG A 289 41.64 14.22 -4.15
C ARG A 289 40.39 14.40 -3.28
N LYS A 290 39.43 15.22 -3.72
CA LYS A 290 38.17 15.44 -3.01
C LYS A 290 37.36 14.16 -2.83
N ARG A 291 37.38 13.25 -3.82
CA ARG A 291 36.68 11.96 -3.75
C ARG A 291 37.28 11.06 -2.67
N VAL A 292 38.62 11.00 -2.61
CA VAL A 292 39.35 10.23 -1.59
C VAL A 292 39.05 10.79 -0.19
N PHE A 293 39.18 12.10 -0.02
CA PHE A 293 38.89 12.76 1.26
C PHE A 293 37.44 12.54 1.71
N LEU A 294 36.47 12.68 0.81
CA LEU A 294 35.06 12.41 1.13
C LEU A 294 34.81 10.94 1.53
N SER A 295 35.51 10.00 0.89
CA SER A 295 35.39 8.58 1.22
C SER A 295 35.96 8.29 2.61
N VAL A 296 37.14 8.82 2.92
CA VAL A 296 37.75 8.71 4.26
C VAL A 296 36.86 9.38 5.31
N ALA A 297 36.41 10.61 5.06
CA ALA A 297 35.54 11.33 5.97
C ALA A 297 34.23 10.59 6.24
N PHE A 298 33.63 9.94 5.22
CA PHE A 298 32.45 9.10 5.38
C PHE A 298 32.73 7.90 6.30
N VAL A 299 33.80 7.15 6.04
CA VAL A 299 34.18 6.00 6.88
C VAL A 299 34.43 6.43 8.31
N CYS A 300 35.14 7.54 8.52
CA CYS A 300 35.39 8.11 9.84
C CYS A 300 34.11 8.55 10.54
N LEU A 301 33.15 9.18 9.84
CA LEU A 301 31.86 9.59 10.41
C LEU A 301 31.01 8.40 10.82
N VAL A 302 30.94 7.34 10.00
CA VAL A 302 30.21 6.12 10.32
C VAL A 302 30.86 5.42 11.51
N ALA A 303 32.18 5.20 11.47
CA ALA A 303 32.92 4.58 12.57
C ALA A 303 32.78 5.39 13.86
N GLY A 304 32.91 6.72 13.79
CA GLY A 304 32.71 7.62 14.94
C GLY A 304 31.29 7.56 15.50
N GLY A 305 30.26 7.52 14.65
CA GLY A 305 28.88 7.37 15.08
C GLY A 305 28.59 6.02 15.74
N LEU A 306 29.14 4.93 15.20
CA LEU A 306 29.02 3.59 15.77
C LEU A 306 29.77 3.47 17.11
N LEU A 307 30.96 4.08 17.21
CA LEU A 307 31.74 4.15 18.44
C LEU A 307 31.04 5.02 19.49
N PHE A 308 30.44 6.14 19.09
CA PHE A 308 29.65 6.99 19.98
C PHE A 308 28.45 6.22 20.55
N ASP A 309 27.70 5.52 19.70
CA ASP A 309 26.61 4.66 20.18
C ASP A 309 27.12 3.60 21.15
N LEU A 310 28.20 2.89 20.81
CA LEU A 310 28.76 1.84 21.64
C LEU A 310 29.26 2.34 23.00
N LEU A 311 30.08 3.39 23.00
CA LEU A 311 30.83 3.84 24.17
C LEU A 311 30.04 4.82 25.06
N ILE A 312 29.19 5.66 24.46
CA ILE A 312 28.47 6.72 25.20
C ILE A 312 27.01 6.33 25.43
N LEU A 313 26.37 5.69 24.45
CA LEU A 313 24.98 5.27 24.56
C LEU A 313 24.82 3.80 24.96
N ASN A 314 25.93 3.13 25.32
CA ASN A 314 25.98 1.70 25.67
C ASN A 314 25.33 0.80 24.59
N GLY A 315 25.49 1.18 23.32
CA GLY A 315 24.98 0.47 22.17
C GLY A 315 23.46 0.51 21.98
N ARG A 316 22.74 1.39 22.68
CA ARG A 316 21.26 1.36 22.74
C ARG A 316 20.56 1.78 21.44
N ILE A 317 21.24 2.39 20.48
CA ILE A 317 20.63 2.86 19.23
C ILE A 317 20.86 1.87 18.08
N PHE A 318 22.12 1.66 17.69
CA PHE A 318 22.49 0.80 16.57
C PHE A 318 22.81 -0.61 17.05
N TRP A 319 23.63 -0.78 18.09
CA TRP A 319 24.17 -2.10 18.44
C TRP A 319 23.11 -3.06 18.99
N VAL A 320 22.17 -2.57 19.80
CA VAL A 320 21.04 -3.34 20.34
C VAL A 320 20.15 -3.93 19.23
N ARG A 321 20.12 -3.32 18.04
CA ARG A 321 19.22 -3.75 16.95
C ARG A 321 19.94 -4.40 15.78
N TYR A 322 21.02 -3.76 15.33
CA TYR A 322 21.70 -4.05 14.07
C TYR A 322 23.13 -4.51 14.27
N GLY A 323 23.69 -4.30 15.47
CA GLY A 323 25.02 -4.80 15.82
C GLY A 323 25.02 -6.24 16.35
N ASN A 324 23.86 -6.86 16.52
CA ASN A 324 23.76 -8.25 16.97
C ASN A 324 24.24 -9.21 15.86
N ILE A 325 25.03 -10.22 16.24
CA ILE A 325 25.47 -11.33 15.39
C ILE A 325 24.31 -11.96 14.62
N ALA A 326 23.12 -12.08 15.23
CA ALA A 326 21.94 -12.59 14.55
C ALA A 326 21.54 -11.73 13.33
N PHE A 327 21.57 -10.40 13.46
CA PHE A 327 21.27 -9.48 12.36
C PHE A 327 22.35 -9.51 11.27
N ILE A 328 23.62 -9.58 11.66
CA ILE A 328 24.75 -9.70 10.71
C ILE A 328 24.63 -11.03 9.93
N LYS A 329 24.32 -12.13 10.62
CA LYS A 329 24.04 -13.43 9.99
C LYS A 329 22.87 -13.34 9.03
N VAL A 330 21.77 -12.67 9.38
CA VAL A 330 20.63 -12.45 8.47
C VAL A 330 21.06 -11.70 7.20
N ILE A 331 21.81 -10.61 7.31
CA ILE A 331 22.28 -9.84 6.15
C ILE A 331 23.18 -10.67 5.22
N ILE A 332 24.03 -11.52 5.79
CA ILE A 332 24.97 -12.34 5.00
C ILE A 332 24.26 -13.57 4.40
N LEU A 333 23.38 -14.21 5.17
CA LEU A 333 22.76 -15.48 4.79
C LEU A 333 21.54 -15.29 3.89
N GLN A 334 20.77 -14.19 4.03
CA GLN A 334 19.60 -13.95 3.18
C GLN A 334 19.96 -13.93 1.68
N PRO A 335 20.97 -13.18 1.20
CA PRO A 335 21.32 -13.18 -0.22
C PRO A 335 21.83 -14.52 -0.73
N LEU A 336 22.50 -15.30 0.12
CA LEU A 336 23.13 -16.57 -0.24
C LEU A 336 22.14 -17.74 -0.29
N TYR A 337 21.15 -17.76 0.60
CA TYR A 337 20.23 -18.90 0.75
C TYR A 337 18.79 -18.58 0.36
N ARG A 338 18.44 -17.31 0.16
CA ARG A 338 17.06 -16.85 -0.13
C ARG A 338 16.98 -15.97 -1.38
N THR A 339 17.91 -16.13 -2.32
CA THR A 339 17.93 -15.32 -3.55
C THR A 339 16.61 -15.37 -4.33
N PRO A 340 15.97 -16.55 -4.52
CA PRO A 340 14.66 -16.62 -5.18
C PRO A 340 13.59 -15.80 -4.47
N GLU A 341 13.52 -15.87 -3.14
CA GLU A 341 12.53 -15.13 -2.32
C GLU A 341 12.80 -13.63 -2.33
N VAL A 342 14.06 -13.22 -2.39
CA VAL A 342 14.45 -11.81 -2.54
C VAL A 342 14.01 -11.27 -3.91
N LEU A 343 14.15 -12.06 -4.98
CA LEU A 343 13.68 -11.70 -6.32
C LEU A 343 12.14 -11.68 -6.40
N LEU A 344 11.48 -12.67 -5.80
CA LEU A 344 10.03 -12.71 -5.67
C LEU A 344 9.53 -11.49 -4.89
N ALA A 345 10.11 -11.17 -3.74
CA ALA A 345 9.79 -9.96 -2.98
C ALA A 345 9.90 -8.71 -3.86
N ALA A 346 11.03 -8.53 -4.56
CA ALA A 346 11.21 -7.40 -5.47
C ALA A 346 10.14 -7.34 -6.57
N GLY A 347 9.74 -8.46 -7.17
CA GLY A 347 8.62 -8.49 -8.13
C GLY A 347 7.27 -8.21 -7.46
N SER A 348 7.00 -8.78 -6.28
CA SER A 348 5.78 -8.58 -5.49
C SER A 348 5.59 -7.11 -5.16
N SER A 349 6.64 -6.36 -4.81
CA SER A 349 6.46 -4.91 -4.60
C SER A 349 5.88 -4.15 -5.78
N LEU A 350 6.03 -4.69 -7.00
CA LEU A 350 5.43 -4.09 -8.18
C LEU A 350 4.00 -4.60 -8.38
N ILE A 351 3.81 -5.92 -8.46
CA ILE A 351 2.58 -6.51 -8.99
C ILE A 351 1.59 -7.01 -7.94
N ASP A 352 2.03 -7.24 -6.70
CA ASP A 352 1.21 -7.81 -5.63
C ASP A 352 -0.09 -7.03 -5.42
N ILE A 353 -1.21 -7.74 -5.28
CA ILE A 353 -2.54 -7.16 -5.16
C ILE A 353 -2.71 -6.33 -3.89
N GLU A 354 -2.13 -6.78 -2.78
CA GLU A 354 -2.25 -6.14 -1.47
C GLU A 354 -1.27 -4.96 -1.31
N SER A 355 0.01 -5.22 -1.49
CA SER A 355 1.11 -4.33 -1.15
C SER A 355 1.82 -3.76 -2.38
N GLY A 356 1.50 -4.26 -3.57
CA GLY A 356 2.14 -3.87 -4.81
C GLY A 356 1.79 -2.45 -5.26
N LEU A 357 2.65 -1.90 -6.10
CA LEU A 357 2.50 -0.56 -6.65
C LEU A 357 1.46 -0.51 -7.77
N LEU A 358 1.36 -1.53 -8.61
CA LEU A 358 0.53 -1.48 -9.82
C LEU A 358 -0.97 -1.41 -9.55
N PRO A 359 -1.56 -2.18 -8.61
CA PRO A 359 -2.99 -2.07 -8.33
C PRO A 359 -3.39 -0.67 -7.87
N LYS A 360 -2.48 0.03 -7.18
CA LYS A 360 -2.73 1.34 -6.55
C LYS A 360 -2.18 2.53 -7.36
N ALA A 361 -1.27 2.30 -8.30
CA ALA A 361 -0.57 3.30 -9.11
C ALA A 361 -0.02 2.74 -10.45
N PRO A 362 -0.88 2.38 -11.42
CA PRO A 362 -0.45 1.87 -12.73
C PRO A 362 0.53 2.78 -13.50
N TRP A 363 0.50 4.10 -13.24
CA TRP A 363 1.44 5.06 -13.85
C TRP A 363 2.90 4.77 -13.54
N VAL A 364 3.22 3.98 -12.51
CA VAL A 364 4.60 3.55 -12.19
C VAL A 364 5.25 2.89 -13.41
N LEU A 365 4.50 2.12 -14.21
CA LEU A 365 5.00 1.55 -15.48
C LEU A 365 5.49 2.63 -16.46
N ALA A 366 4.78 3.75 -16.54
CA ALA A 366 5.20 4.89 -17.35
C ALA A 366 6.44 5.58 -16.74
N GLY A 367 6.49 5.73 -15.42
CA GLY A 367 7.70 6.22 -14.73
C GLY A 367 8.93 5.38 -15.06
N LEU A 368 8.82 4.05 -14.98
CA LEU A 368 9.89 3.10 -15.29
C LEU A 368 10.30 3.17 -16.77
N ALA A 369 9.35 3.21 -17.70
CA ALA A 369 9.63 3.36 -19.13
C ALA A 369 10.37 4.66 -19.45
N GLY A 370 10.15 5.72 -18.68
CA GLY A 370 10.82 7.02 -18.82
C GLY A 370 12.25 7.07 -18.27
N LEU A 371 12.69 6.12 -17.43
CA LEU A 371 14.00 6.16 -16.77
C LEU A 371 15.17 6.23 -17.76
N HIS A 372 15.06 5.51 -18.88
CA HIS A 372 16.07 5.56 -19.94
C HIS A 372 16.20 6.97 -20.52
N MET A 373 15.07 7.65 -20.76
CA MET A 373 15.08 9.02 -21.25
C MET A 373 15.65 9.99 -20.22
N LEU A 374 15.37 9.77 -18.92
CA LEU A 374 15.96 10.59 -17.86
C LEU A 374 17.49 10.46 -17.84
N LYS A 375 18.01 9.23 -17.97
CA LYS A 375 19.44 8.96 -18.05
C LYS A 375 20.10 9.71 -19.21
N THR A 376 19.47 9.73 -20.39
CA THR A 376 20.01 10.40 -21.59
C THR A 376 19.85 11.91 -21.55
N SER A 377 18.71 12.43 -21.08
CA SER A 377 18.40 13.86 -21.12
C SER A 377 19.00 14.64 -19.95
N SER A 378 19.12 14.02 -18.77
CA SER A 378 19.71 14.66 -17.59
C SER A 378 20.37 13.63 -16.68
N ARG A 379 21.59 13.23 -17.06
CA ARG A 379 22.43 12.31 -16.26
C ARG A 379 22.53 12.73 -14.80
N LYS A 380 22.65 14.04 -14.56
CA LYS A 380 22.75 14.60 -13.21
C LYS A 380 21.49 14.33 -12.39
N MET A 381 20.30 14.55 -12.94
CA MET A 381 19.03 14.22 -12.27
C MET A 381 18.87 12.73 -12.06
N PHE A 382 19.27 11.92 -13.04
CA PHE A 382 19.27 10.47 -12.92
C PHE A 382 20.17 9.99 -11.77
N VAL A 383 21.37 10.58 -11.60
CA VAL A 383 22.29 10.24 -10.50
C VAL A 383 21.72 10.70 -9.15
N TRP A 384 21.33 11.97 -9.02
CA TRP A 384 20.89 12.55 -7.75
C TRP A 384 19.53 12.07 -7.26
N LEU A 385 18.67 11.55 -8.13
CA LEU A 385 17.38 10.97 -7.74
C LEU A 385 17.38 9.44 -7.82
N GLY A 386 18.02 8.87 -8.85
CA GLY A 386 17.98 7.43 -9.11
C GLY A 386 18.85 6.59 -8.18
N LEU A 387 20.05 7.06 -7.78
CA LEU A 387 20.89 6.31 -6.83
C LEU A 387 20.27 6.22 -5.44
N PRO A 388 19.80 7.34 -4.82
CA PRO A 388 19.04 7.26 -3.56
C PRO A 388 17.84 6.32 -3.64
N ALA A 389 17.04 6.44 -4.71
CA ALA A 389 15.88 5.60 -4.94
C ALA A 389 16.24 4.11 -5.04
N LEU A 390 17.27 3.77 -5.82
CA LEU A 390 17.75 2.41 -6.00
C LEU A 390 18.32 1.83 -4.69
N CYS A 391 19.18 2.58 -4.00
CA CYS A 391 19.75 2.12 -2.73
C CYS A 391 18.67 1.92 -1.66
N TYR A 392 17.67 2.81 -1.58
CA TYR A 392 16.54 2.64 -0.69
C TYR A 392 15.74 1.37 -1.01
N PHE A 393 15.42 1.15 -2.29
CA PHE A 393 14.68 -0.02 -2.73
C PHE A 393 15.44 -1.32 -2.44
N LEU A 394 16.73 -1.38 -2.78
CA LEU A 394 17.56 -2.55 -2.52
C LEU A 394 17.63 -2.86 -1.03
N ILE A 395 17.87 -1.85 -0.18
CA ILE A 395 17.89 -2.08 1.27
C ILE A 395 16.53 -2.53 1.78
N LEU A 396 15.41 -2.00 1.27
CA LEU A 396 14.08 -2.45 1.66
C LEU A 396 13.86 -3.93 1.34
N VAL A 397 14.27 -4.36 0.14
CA VAL A 397 14.15 -5.74 -0.37
C VAL A 397 15.04 -6.70 0.43
N PHE A 398 16.30 -6.32 0.66
CA PHE A 398 17.28 -7.16 1.37
C PHE A 398 17.07 -7.22 2.87
N TRP A 399 16.56 -6.15 3.47
CA TRP A 399 16.32 -6.13 4.89
C TRP A 399 15.07 -6.96 5.22
N ASN A 400 14.02 -6.85 4.41
CA ASN A 400 12.69 -7.20 4.89
C ASN A 400 11.81 -8.08 3.99
N PRO A 401 12.32 -9.12 3.33
CA PRO A 401 11.54 -9.90 2.36
C PRO A 401 10.30 -10.60 2.97
N ASN A 402 10.29 -10.86 4.29
CA ASN A 402 9.17 -11.52 4.98
C ASN A 402 8.14 -10.56 5.59
N GLU A 403 8.47 -9.29 5.81
CA GLU A 403 7.53 -8.32 6.41
C GLU A 403 6.68 -7.59 5.37
N TRP A 404 6.89 -7.85 4.08
CA TRP A 404 6.20 -7.14 3.00
C TRP A 404 4.73 -7.55 2.85
N SER A 405 4.41 -8.82 3.10
CA SER A 405 3.04 -9.36 3.04
C SER A 405 2.43 -9.59 4.44
N GLY A 406 3.11 -9.11 5.49
CA GLY A 406 2.77 -9.39 6.89
C GLY A 406 2.81 -8.14 7.76
N MET A 407 2.67 -6.96 7.17
CA MET A 407 2.43 -5.73 7.91
C MET A 407 1.43 -4.92 7.11
N PRO A 408 0.51 -4.16 7.75
CA PRO A 408 -0.45 -3.30 7.08
C PRO A 408 0.28 -2.04 6.61
N THR A 409 1.37 -2.24 5.89
CA THR A 409 2.30 -1.22 5.44
C THR A 409 1.82 -0.75 4.08
N PRO A 410 1.30 0.48 3.94
CA PRO A 410 0.81 0.95 2.65
C PRO A 410 1.91 0.90 1.60
N SER A 411 1.60 0.45 0.38
CA SER A 411 2.50 0.45 -0.79
C SER A 411 3.16 1.82 -1.04
N GLY A 412 2.50 2.89 -0.62
CA GLY A 412 3.05 4.24 -0.60
C GLY A 412 4.36 4.38 0.20
N ARG A 413 4.61 3.60 1.28
CA ARG A 413 5.83 3.76 2.12
C ARG A 413 7.08 3.44 1.32
N MET A 414 6.96 2.51 0.38
CA MET A 414 8.01 2.17 -0.57
C MET A 414 8.09 3.15 -1.75
N LEU A 415 6.96 3.61 -2.31
CA LEU A 415 7.02 4.51 -3.46
C LEU A 415 7.53 5.91 -3.11
N LEU A 416 7.26 6.40 -1.91
CA LEU A 416 7.48 7.82 -1.60
C LEU A 416 8.93 8.29 -1.88
N PRO A 417 9.98 7.50 -1.58
CA PRO A 417 11.34 7.88 -1.96
C PRO A 417 11.69 7.62 -3.45
N LEU A 418 10.95 6.75 -4.14
CA LEU A 418 11.05 6.52 -5.59
C LEU A 418 10.34 7.60 -6.41
N LEU A 419 9.38 8.30 -5.80
CA LEU A 419 8.50 9.26 -6.45
C LEU A 419 9.24 10.32 -7.28
N PRO A 420 10.33 10.98 -6.80
CA PRO A 420 10.97 12.04 -7.57
C PRO A 420 11.57 11.55 -8.89
N VAL A 421 12.20 10.37 -8.90
CA VAL A 421 12.83 9.83 -10.11
C VAL A 421 11.76 9.33 -11.09
N LEU A 422 10.69 8.73 -10.60
CA LEU A 422 9.58 8.26 -11.43
C LEU A 422 8.80 9.42 -12.06
N LEU A 423 8.55 10.51 -11.33
CA LEU A 423 7.89 11.70 -11.87
C LEU A 423 8.75 12.47 -12.87
N ALA A 424 10.05 12.61 -12.59
CA ALA A 424 10.98 13.20 -13.55
C ALA A 424 10.94 12.41 -14.88
N SER A 425 10.97 11.08 -14.78
CA SER A 425 10.89 10.16 -15.91
C SER A 425 9.54 10.25 -16.64
N LEU A 426 8.44 10.28 -15.90
CA LEU A 426 7.08 10.46 -16.44
C LEU A 426 6.98 11.76 -17.25
N GLY A 427 7.55 12.86 -16.74
CA GLY A 427 7.52 14.17 -17.40
C GLY A 427 8.13 14.19 -18.79
N LEU A 428 9.05 13.27 -19.09
CA LEU A 428 9.68 13.13 -20.41
C LEU A 428 8.83 12.36 -21.42
N ILE A 429 7.87 11.55 -20.95
CA ILE A 429 7.04 10.69 -21.81
C ILE A 429 5.53 10.99 -21.74
N MET A 430 5.10 11.91 -20.88
CA MET A 430 3.70 12.25 -20.61
C MET A 430 2.87 12.62 -21.85
N LYS A 431 3.50 13.06 -22.95
CA LYS A 431 2.80 13.37 -24.20
C LYS A 431 2.25 12.13 -24.91
N ARG A 432 2.77 10.93 -24.64
CA ARG A 432 2.35 9.66 -25.27
C ARG A 432 0.93 9.30 -24.81
N LYS A 433 0.08 8.85 -25.72
CA LYS A 433 -1.33 8.52 -25.44
C LYS A 433 -1.47 7.42 -24.37
N GLY A 434 -0.78 6.29 -24.53
CA GLY A 434 -0.78 5.20 -23.53
C GLY A 434 -0.36 5.64 -22.12
N VAL A 435 0.58 6.60 -22.01
CA VAL A 435 0.95 7.18 -20.71
C VAL A 435 -0.20 7.96 -20.09
N ARG A 436 -0.96 8.72 -20.89
CA ARG A 436 -2.11 9.48 -20.38
C ARG A 436 -3.19 8.55 -19.85
N ILE A 437 -3.42 7.40 -20.48
CA ILE A 437 -4.37 6.39 -20.00
C ILE A 437 -3.95 5.93 -18.59
N LEU A 438 -2.70 5.47 -18.42
CA LEU A 438 -2.19 5.01 -17.11
C LEU A 438 -2.28 6.10 -16.04
N VAL A 439 -1.97 7.36 -16.39
CA VAL A 439 -2.09 8.49 -15.47
C VAL A 439 -3.54 8.72 -15.06
N TRP A 440 -4.49 8.74 -16.00
CA TRP A 440 -5.91 8.96 -15.68
C TRP A 440 -6.52 7.82 -14.86
N VAL A 441 -6.18 6.56 -15.18
CA VAL A 441 -6.59 5.41 -14.36
C VAL A 441 -6.04 5.54 -12.95
N SER A 442 -4.76 5.91 -12.80
CA SER A 442 -4.15 6.14 -11.48
C SER A 442 -4.79 7.31 -10.72
N LEU A 443 -5.20 8.37 -11.40
CA LEU A 443 -5.95 9.48 -10.77
C LEU A 443 -7.34 9.03 -10.31
N GLY A 444 -8.02 8.17 -11.07
CA GLY A 444 -9.28 7.57 -10.67
C GLY A 444 -9.13 6.74 -9.39
N ILE A 445 -8.11 5.87 -9.36
CA ILE A 445 -7.76 5.08 -8.15
C ILE A 445 -7.41 6.01 -6.98
N SER A 446 -6.67 7.11 -7.23
CA SER A 446 -6.39 8.08 -6.17
C SER A 446 -7.63 8.79 -5.66
N ALA A 447 -8.56 9.19 -6.53
CA ALA A 447 -9.81 9.82 -6.12
C ALA A 447 -10.64 8.86 -5.25
N LEU A 448 -10.71 7.59 -5.66
CA LEU A 448 -11.34 6.52 -4.91
C LEU A 448 -10.71 6.33 -3.51
N LEU A 449 -9.39 6.28 -3.42
CA LEU A 449 -8.69 6.16 -2.14
C LEU A 449 -8.75 7.43 -1.27
N PHE A 450 -9.03 8.60 -1.84
CA PHE A 450 -9.33 9.82 -1.07
C PHE A 450 -10.74 9.79 -0.47
N THR A 451 -11.74 9.30 -1.21
CA THR A 451 -13.12 9.23 -0.73
C THR A 451 -13.35 8.06 0.21
N HIS A 452 -12.69 6.92 -0.02
CA HIS A 452 -12.76 5.73 0.83
C HIS A 452 -11.37 5.31 1.31
N PRO A 453 -10.79 6.03 2.29
CA PRO A 453 -9.44 5.74 2.77
C PRO A 453 -9.32 4.36 3.45
N VAL A 454 -10.42 3.73 3.84
CA VAL A 454 -10.41 2.35 4.36
C VAL A 454 -9.89 1.36 3.30
N LEU A 455 -10.13 1.64 2.01
CA LEU A 455 -9.64 0.81 0.89
C LEU A 455 -8.11 0.83 0.72
N ARG A 456 -7.40 1.63 1.53
CA ARG A 456 -5.93 1.69 1.53
C ARG A 456 -5.30 0.58 2.37
N PHE A 457 -6.06 0.00 3.31
CA PHE A 457 -5.55 -0.98 4.25
C PHE A 457 -5.63 -2.39 3.66
N ASN A 458 -4.56 -3.15 3.89
CA ASN A 458 -4.48 -4.55 3.53
C ASN A 458 -5.04 -5.36 4.70
N THR A 459 -5.83 -6.38 4.39
CA THR A 459 -6.43 -7.29 5.37
C THR A 459 -5.47 -8.40 5.80
N ALA A 460 -4.35 -8.55 5.07
CA ALA A 460 -3.26 -9.51 5.32
C ALA A 460 -3.75 -10.96 5.46
N ASP A 461 -4.92 -11.24 4.92
CA ASP A 461 -5.29 -12.47 4.22
C ASP A 461 -4.92 -12.24 2.75
N GLY A 462 -4.99 -13.16 1.81
CA GLY A 462 -4.60 -12.91 0.40
C GLY A 462 -5.40 -11.86 -0.39
N THR A 463 -6.15 -10.96 0.25
CA THR A 463 -7.09 -10.03 -0.37
C THR A 463 -6.76 -8.55 -0.15
N ASP A 464 -7.12 -7.72 -1.12
CA ASP A 464 -7.00 -6.27 -1.03
C ASP A 464 -8.39 -5.65 -0.88
N SER A 465 -8.58 -4.81 0.14
CA SER A 465 -9.87 -4.15 0.41
C SER A 465 -10.43 -3.39 -0.79
N LEU A 466 -9.57 -2.81 -1.63
CA LEU A 466 -9.99 -2.12 -2.86
C LEU A 466 -10.49 -3.15 -3.88
N MET A 467 -9.76 -4.25 -4.10
CA MET A 467 -10.17 -5.29 -5.05
C MET A 467 -11.41 -6.07 -4.58
N GLY A 468 -11.49 -6.47 -3.32
CA GLY A 468 -12.69 -7.13 -2.76
C GLY A 468 -13.94 -6.25 -2.86
N ARG A 469 -13.80 -4.92 -2.71
CA ARG A 469 -14.91 -3.98 -2.86
C ARG A 469 -15.33 -3.74 -4.31
N VAL A 470 -14.40 -3.83 -5.26
CA VAL A 470 -14.67 -3.59 -6.70
C VAL A 470 -15.12 -4.85 -7.42
N LEU A 471 -14.61 -6.01 -7.01
CA LEU A 471 -14.85 -7.30 -7.68
C LEU A 471 -15.94 -8.14 -6.99
N GLY A 472 -16.18 -7.91 -5.69
CA GLY A 472 -17.03 -8.76 -4.85
C GLY A 472 -16.26 -9.92 -4.22
N HIS A 473 -16.75 -10.44 -3.09
CA HIS A 473 -16.05 -11.45 -2.27
C HIS A 473 -15.99 -12.85 -2.91
N PHE A 474 -16.73 -13.08 -4.01
CA PHE A 474 -16.79 -14.37 -4.72
C PHE A 474 -16.41 -14.25 -6.21
N SER A 475 -15.57 -13.29 -6.57
CA SER A 475 -15.14 -13.14 -7.97
C SER A 475 -14.01 -14.11 -8.31
N ASN A 476 -14.13 -14.86 -9.42
CA ASN A 476 -13.03 -15.68 -9.97
C ASN A 476 -11.73 -14.89 -10.22
N LEU A 477 -11.79 -13.55 -10.31
CA LEU A 477 -10.60 -12.74 -10.49
C LEU A 477 -9.64 -12.77 -9.32
N THR A 478 -10.10 -12.99 -8.09
CA THR A 478 -9.20 -13.00 -6.93
C THR A 478 -8.14 -14.08 -7.09
N GLU A 479 -8.49 -15.21 -7.69
CA GLU A 479 -7.55 -16.28 -8.04
C GLU A 479 -6.58 -15.91 -9.16
N LEU A 480 -6.98 -15.02 -10.07
CA LEU A 480 -6.17 -14.61 -11.23
C LEU A 480 -5.25 -13.42 -10.92
N LEU A 481 -5.29 -12.88 -9.70
CA LEU A 481 -4.51 -11.73 -9.30
C LEU A 481 -3.28 -12.17 -8.48
N PRO A 482 -2.10 -11.62 -8.76
CA PRO A 482 -0.88 -12.03 -8.06
C PRO A 482 -0.93 -11.58 -6.58
N SER A 483 -0.83 -12.53 -5.66
CA SER A 483 -0.64 -12.27 -4.22
C SER A 483 0.68 -12.85 -3.71
N ALA A 484 1.35 -12.14 -2.83
CA ALA A 484 2.54 -12.59 -2.11
C ALA A 484 2.18 -13.43 -0.88
N VAL A 485 0.92 -13.41 -0.44
CA VAL A 485 0.35 -14.34 0.53
C VAL A 485 0.02 -15.66 -0.17
N ARG A 486 -0.67 -15.60 -1.31
CA ARG A 486 -1.07 -16.74 -2.14
C ARG A 486 -0.29 -16.77 -3.46
N LEU A 487 0.97 -17.21 -3.40
CA LEU A 487 1.86 -17.13 -4.54
C LEU A 487 1.62 -18.25 -5.55
N ASP A 488 0.86 -17.95 -6.61
CA ASP A 488 0.91 -18.73 -7.85
C ASP A 488 2.03 -18.19 -8.77
N ILE A 489 3.05 -19.02 -9.00
CA ILE A 489 4.23 -18.64 -9.79
C ILE A 489 3.87 -18.31 -11.25
N ALA A 490 2.91 -19.03 -11.84
CA ALA A 490 2.51 -18.81 -13.23
C ALA A 490 1.75 -17.49 -13.39
N ILE A 491 0.80 -17.21 -12.49
CA ILE A 491 0.07 -15.93 -12.45
C ILE A 491 1.05 -14.79 -12.22
N PHE A 492 1.91 -14.92 -11.21
CA PHE A 492 2.92 -13.92 -10.89
C PHE A 492 3.85 -13.63 -12.09
N ALA A 493 4.37 -14.68 -12.75
CA ALA A 493 5.20 -14.53 -13.94
C ALA A 493 4.45 -13.87 -15.09
N GLY A 494 3.18 -14.24 -15.32
CA GLY A 494 2.31 -13.65 -16.34
C GLY A 494 2.15 -12.14 -16.16
N PHE A 495 1.84 -11.68 -14.94
CA PHE A 495 1.72 -10.26 -14.62
C PHE A 495 3.05 -9.51 -14.72
N MET A 496 4.16 -10.12 -14.33
CA MET A 496 5.50 -9.55 -14.51
C MET A 496 5.82 -9.36 -16.00
N ILE A 497 5.54 -10.37 -16.84
CA ILE A 497 5.73 -10.30 -18.29
C ILE A 497 4.85 -9.19 -18.88
N LEU A 498 3.58 -9.11 -18.50
CA LEU A 498 2.66 -8.06 -18.94
C LEU A 498 3.18 -6.66 -18.58
N ALA A 499 3.67 -6.47 -17.35
CA ALA A 499 4.26 -5.21 -16.91
C ALA A 499 5.48 -4.84 -17.77
N VAL A 500 6.38 -5.79 -18.04
CA VAL A 500 7.55 -5.60 -18.90
C VAL A 500 7.13 -5.27 -20.34
N ILE A 501 6.16 -5.97 -20.91
CA ILE A 501 5.62 -5.70 -22.25
C ILE A 501 5.11 -4.26 -22.33
N ILE A 502 4.30 -3.81 -21.37
CA ILE A 502 3.79 -2.43 -21.35
C ILE A 502 4.94 -1.43 -21.28
N ILE A 503 5.95 -1.65 -20.43
CA ILE A 503 7.14 -0.79 -20.32
C ILE A 503 7.88 -0.70 -21.66
N VAL A 504 8.09 -1.84 -22.33
CA VAL A 504 8.78 -1.91 -23.63
C VAL A 504 7.97 -1.21 -24.72
N LEU A 505 6.68 -1.50 -24.83
CA LEU A 505 5.78 -0.88 -25.81
C LEU A 505 5.72 0.64 -25.63
N LEU A 506 5.62 1.09 -24.37
CA LEU A 506 5.70 2.50 -24.01
C LEU A 506 7.02 3.07 -24.49
N LYS A 507 8.16 2.45 -24.17
CA LYS A 507 9.51 2.90 -24.53
C LYS A 507 9.66 3.09 -26.05
N VAL A 508 9.27 2.10 -26.85
CA VAL A 508 9.39 2.13 -28.33
C VAL A 508 8.30 2.94 -29.04
N ARG A 509 7.35 3.54 -28.28
CA ARG A 509 6.24 4.34 -28.81
C ARG A 509 5.32 3.55 -29.75
N SER A 510 5.07 2.29 -29.43
CA SER A 510 4.19 1.45 -30.22
C SER A 510 2.75 1.95 -30.20
N ARG A 511 2.06 1.86 -31.35
CA ARG A 511 0.60 2.08 -31.41
C ARG A 511 -0.18 1.03 -30.62
N TYR A 512 0.43 -0.15 -30.38
CA TYR A 512 -0.20 -1.27 -29.68
C TYR A 512 -0.34 -1.05 -28.17
N THR A 513 0.35 -0.07 -27.59
CA THR A 513 0.29 0.18 -26.13
C THR A 513 -1.14 0.42 -25.64
N GLU A 514 -1.93 1.19 -26.39
CA GLU A 514 -3.32 1.51 -26.00
C GLU A 514 -4.19 0.26 -26.02
N TYR A 515 -4.07 -0.55 -27.07
CA TYR A 515 -4.78 -1.82 -27.19
C TYR A 515 -4.38 -2.79 -26.10
N THR A 516 -3.08 -2.95 -25.79
CA THR A 516 -2.63 -3.84 -24.72
C THR A 516 -3.16 -3.44 -23.35
N ILE A 517 -3.13 -2.13 -23.02
CA ILE A 517 -3.67 -1.64 -21.74
C ILE A 517 -5.19 -1.84 -21.70
N ALA A 518 -5.91 -1.51 -22.78
CA ALA A 518 -7.35 -1.65 -22.85
C ALA A 518 -7.79 -3.12 -22.79
N SER A 519 -7.09 -4.02 -23.49
CA SER A 519 -7.34 -5.46 -23.44
C SER A 519 -7.09 -6.03 -22.05
N ALA A 520 -6.01 -5.63 -21.38
CA ALA A 520 -5.75 -6.05 -20.00
C ALA A 520 -6.89 -5.59 -19.06
N PHE A 521 -7.34 -4.35 -19.19
CA PHE A 521 -8.47 -3.84 -18.41
C PHE A 521 -9.79 -4.56 -18.72
N LEU A 522 -10.07 -4.81 -20.00
CA LEU A 522 -11.28 -5.50 -20.44
C LEU A 522 -11.30 -6.96 -19.97
N LEU A 523 -10.16 -7.67 -20.04
CA LEU A 523 -10.04 -9.02 -19.50
C LEU A 523 -10.33 -9.03 -18.00
N LEU A 524 -9.75 -8.09 -17.24
CA LEU A 524 -10.06 -7.93 -15.82
C LEU A 524 -11.58 -7.71 -15.64
N CYS A 525 -12.22 -6.80 -16.36
CA CYS A 525 -13.66 -6.57 -16.23
C CYS A 525 -14.52 -7.80 -16.58
N VAL A 526 -14.16 -8.59 -17.60
CA VAL A 526 -14.93 -9.76 -18.04
C VAL A 526 -14.82 -10.91 -17.05
N PHE A 527 -13.61 -11.22 -16.57
CA PHE A 527 -13.41 -12.27 -15.59
C PHE A 527 -13.99 -11.91 -14.21
N GLY A 528 -14.20 -10.61 -13.92
CA GLY A 528 -14.71 -10.15 -12.64
C GLY A 528 -16.16 -10.50 -12.35
N GLY A 529 -16.96 -10.73 -13.38
CA GLY A 529 -18.38 -11.07 -13.25
C GLY A 529 -18.68 -12.57 -13.12
N LEU A 530 -17.66 -13.43 -13.06
CA LEU A 530 -17.84 -14.88 -12.94
C LEU A 530 -17.73 -15.31 -11.45
N GLU A 531 -18.68 -16.12 -10.99
CA GLU A 531 -18.72 -16.67 -9.62
C GLU A 531 -17.56 -17.64 -9.35
N SER A 532 -16.93 -17.50 -8.19
CA SER A 532 -15.79 -18.32 -7.76
C SER A 532 -16.18 -19.76 -7.49
N ASN A 533 -15.39 -20.68 -8.04
CA ASN A 533 -15.45 -22.12 -7.77
C ASN A 533 -14.51 -22.55 -6.61
N SER A 534 -14.00 -21.56 -5.87
CA SER A 534 -12.97 -21.73 -4.86
C SER A 534 -13.15 -20.70 -3.76
N TYR A 535 -13.14 -21.19 -2.54
CA TYR A 535 -13.40 -20.44 -1.32
C TYR A 535 -12.23 -20.63 -0.39
N GLU A 536 -11.41 -19.60 -0.28
CA GLU A 536 -10.32 -19.55 0.70
C GLU A 536 -10.92 -19.25 2.08
N ALA A 537 -10.43 -19.92 3.11
CA ALA A 537 -11.04 -19.91 4.45
C ALA A 537 -11.26 -18.50 5.01
N GLU A 538 -10.32 -17.60 4.75
CA GLU A 538 -10.33 -16.19 5.16
C GLU A 538 -11.28 -15.30 4.35
N ASP A 539 -11.61 -15.67 3.11
CA ASP A 539 -12.47 -14.91 2.20
C ASP A 539 -13.96 -15.20 2.40
N ILE A 540 -14.29 -16.32 3.06
CA ILE A 540 -15.67 -16.73 3.35
C ILE A 540 -16.36 -15.65 4.20
N PRO A 541 -17.43 -14.97 3.74
CA PRO A 541 -18.10 -13.95 4.56
C PRO A 541 -18.70 -14.53 5.86
N ALA A 542 -18.86 -13.67 6.87
CA ALA A 542 -19.40 -14.08 8.18
C ALA A 542 -20.80 -14.71 8.11
N GLU A 543 -21.59 -14.39 7.09
CA GLU A 543 -22.92 -14.97 6.87
C GLU A 543 -22.89 -16.46 6.47
N TYR A 544 -21.76 -16.96 5.98
CA TYR A 544 -21.53 -18.37 5.62
C TYR A 544 -20.76 -19.13 6.71
N ARG A 545 -20.50 -18.49 7.85
CA ARG A 545 -19.75 -19.03 8.99
C ARG A 545 -20.67 -19.08 10.21
N ASN A 546 -20.90 -20.27 10.73
CA ASN A 546 -21.53 -20.45 12.04
C ASN A 546 -20.43 -20.62 13.09
N TYR A 547 -20.32 -19.67 14.02
CA TYR A 547 -19.45 -19.69 15.21
C TYR A 547 -17.92 -19.90 14.99
N CYS A 548 -17.51 -20.10 13.74
CA CYS A 548 -16.13 -20.24 13.33
C CYS A 548 -15.35 -18.93 13.54
N THR A 549 -14.09 -19.04 13.95
CA THR A 549 -13.19 -17.88 14.07
C THR A 549 -12.03 -17.99 13.12
N ILE A 550 -11.47 -16.86 12.72
CA ILE A 550 -10.27 -16.82 11.89
C ILE A 550 -9.06 -17.07 12.80
N TYR A 551 -8.17 -17.97 12.38
CA TYR A 551 -6.91 -18.27 13.04
C TYR A 551 -5.73 -17.67 12.24
N PRO A 552 -4.80 -16.95 12.91
CA PRO A 552 -4.86 -16.59 14.31
C PRO A 552 -5.87 -15.45 14.51
N ASP A 553 -6.60 -15.47 15.63
CA ASP A 553 -7.52 -14.38 16.02
C ASP A 553 -6.72 -13.11 16.41
N GLU A 554 -5.41 -13.27 16.63
CA GLU A 554 -4.48 -12.20 16.92
C GLU A 554 -4.23 -11.34 15.68
N SER A 555 -4.56 -10.05 15.81
CA SER A 555 -4.29 -9.02 14.80
C SER A 555 -2.79 -8.67 14.66
N ASP A 556 -1.92 -9.21 15.52
CA ASP A 556 -0.49 -8.96 15.47
C ASP A 556 0.20 -9.80 14.40
N LEU A 557 0.55 -9.14 13.31
CA LEU A 557 1.19 -9.76 12.17
C LEU A 557 2.68 -10.10 12.42
N GLU A 558 3.30 -9.61 13.51
CA GLU A 558 4.66 -9.99 13.87
C GLU A 558 4.79 -11.48 14.20
N LEU A 559 3.72 -12.08 14.72
CA LEU A 559 3.67 -13.51 15.04
C LEU A 559 3.76 -14.37 13.76
N ARG A 560 3.28 -13.85 12.63
CA ARG A 560 3.34 -14.53 11.32
C ARG A 560 4.72 -14.49 10.67
N LYS A 561 5.67 -13.69 11.18
CA LYS A 561 7.06 -13.69 10.68
C LYS A 561 7.75 -15.05 10.86
N PHE A 562 7.21 -15.89 11.74
CA PHE A 562 7.67 -17.25 12.01
C PHE A 562 6.83 -18.34 11.36
N TRP A 563 5.87 -17.96 10.50
CA TRP A 563 5.13 -18.92 9.69
C TRP A 563 5.97 -19.24 8.45
N PHE A 564 6.59 -20.41 8.44
CA PHE A 564 7.58 -20.76 7.43
C PHE A 564 6.95 -21.29 6.14
N PHE A 565 5.71 -21.80 6.20
CA PHE A 565 5.11 -22.57 5.11
C PHE A 565 3.72 -22.09 4.68
N SER A 566 3.00 -21.36 5.53
CA SER A 566 1.74 -20.70 5.18
C SER A 566 1.77 -19.25 5.63
N ARG A 567 1.13 -18.36 4.87
CA ARG A 567 0.85 -16.97 5.29
C ARG A 567 -0.65 -16.69 5.35
N GLU A 568 -1.45 -17.69 4.96
CA GLU A 568 -2.90 -17.64 4.85
C GLU A 568 -3.52 -17.85 6.23
N LYS A 569 -4.53 -17.05 6.58
CA LYS A 569 -5.33 -17.31 7.77
C LYS A 569 -6.22 -18.52 7.50
N MET A 570 -6.41 -19.31 8.54
CA MET A 570 -7.25 -20.49 8.48
C MET A 570 -8.57 -20.23 9.20
N LEU A 571 -9.62 -20.99 8.88
CA LEU A 571 -10.85 -20.95 9.65
C LEU A 571 -10.82 -22.06 10.71
N MET A 572 -10.89 -21.68 11.98
CA MET A 572 -10.85 -22.62 13.09
C MET A 572 -12.26 -23.16 13.37
N LEU A 573 -12.41 -24.47 13.25
CA LEU A 573 -13.56 -25.27 13.70
C LEU A 573 -13.17 -25.92 15.03
N SER A 574 -13.57 -25.28 16.13
CA SER A 574 -13.17 -25.62 17.50
C SER A 574 -14.33 -26.13 18.38
N ARG A 575 -15.57 -25.97 17.92
CA ARG A 575 -16.80 -26.35 18.64
C ARG A 575 -17.72 -27.18 17.74
N LYS A 576 -18.69 -27.84 18.37
CA LYS A 576 -19.61 -28.78 17.69
C LYS A 576 -20.51 -28.07 16.70
N ASP A 577 -20.86 -26.83 17.03
CA ASP A 577 -21.75 -26.00 16.25
C ASP A 577 -20.98 -25.16 15.22
N ASP A 578 -19.64 -25.23 15.21
CA ASP A 578 -18.83 -24.53 14.22
C ASP A 578 -19.04 -25.19 12.86
N ALA A 579 -19.54 -24.42 11.89
CA ALA A 579 -19.80 -24.91 10.55
C ALA A 579 -19.55 -23.83 9.48
N VAL A 580 -19.10 -24.27 8.32
CA VAL A 580 -19.12 -23.46 7.09
C VAL A 580 -20.30 -23.91 6.23
N ILE A 581 -21.11 -22.96 5.77
CA ILE A 581 -22.28 -23.22 4.92
C ILE A 581 -22.09 -22.45 3.63
N LEU A 582 -21.84 -23.13 2.50
CA LEU A 582 -21.64 -22.49 1.19
C LEU A 582 -22.82 -22.74 0.26
N PRO A 583 -23.24 -21.77 -0.57
CA PRO A 583 -24.29 -21.98 -1.56
C PRO A 583 -23.80 -22.89 -2.68
N ILE A 584 -24.69 -23.72 -3.23
CA ILE A 584 -24.37 -24.55 -4.41
C ILE A 584 -24.57 -23.74 -5.69
N PRO A 585 -23.60 -23.75 -6.65
CA PRO A 585 -23.77 -23.09 -7.94
C PRO A 585 -24.99 -23.61 -8.70
N ARG A 586 -25.76 -22.69 -9.31
CA ARG A 586 -27.05 -23.01 -9.98
C ARG A 586 -26.93 -23.93 -11.21
N ASN A 587 -25.72 -24.18 -11.72
CA ASN A 587 -25.44 -24.97 -12.91
C ASN A 587 -24.52 -26.17 -12.60
N THR A 588 -24.82 -26.92 -11.53
CA THR A 588 -24.11 -28.17 -11.23
C THR A 588 -24.60 -29.28 -12.17
N GLY A 589 -23.67 -30.07 -12.71
CA GLY A 589 -23.98 -31.21 -13.59
C GLY A 589 -24.57 -32.39 -12.81
N ASP A 590 -24.38 -33.62 -13.31
CA ASP A 590 -24.94 -34.84 -12.69
C ASP A 590 -24.38 -35.10 -11.27
N SER A 591 -23.21 -34.55 -10.94
CA SER A 591 -22.57 -34.60 -9.63
C SER A 591 -21.78 -33.32 -9.36
N LEU A 592 -21.59 -32.99 -8.08
CA LEU A 592 -20.76 -31.88 -7.62
C LEU A 592 -19.47 -32.42 -6.99
N GLU A 593 -18.32 -31.95 -7.47
CA GLU A 593 -17.02 -32.30 -6.90
C GLU A 593 -16.60 -31.26 -5.86
N LEU A 594 -16.43 -31.69 -4.61
CA LEU A 594 -15.94 -30.85 -3.52
C LEU A 594 -14.56 -31.31 -3.07
N THR A 595 -13.60 -30.40 -3.02
CA THR A 595 -12.29 -30.67 -2.40
C THR A 595 -12.08 -29.73 -1.22
N VAL A 596 -11.80 -30.28 -0.04
CA VAL A 596 -11.56 -29.52 1.19
C VAL A 596 -10.11 -29.68 1.62
N PHE A 597 -9.42 -28.55 1.79
CA PHE A 597 -8.07 -28.46 2.32
C PHE A 597 -8.13 -28.03 3.77
N TYR A 598 -7.53 -28.82 4.67
CA TYR A 598 -7.57 -28.54 6.10
C TYR A 598 -6.34 -29.09 6.83
N ARG A 599 -6.12 -28.59 8.04
CA ARG A 599 -5.08 -29.07 8.95
C ARG A 599 -5.70 -29.56 10.23
N SER A 600 -5.12 -30.62 10.77
CA SER A 600 -5.63 -31.26 11.97
C SER A 600 -4.50 -31.53 12.96
N LEU A 601 -4.66 -31.00 14.18
CA LEU A 601 -3.73 -31.25 15.28
C LEU A 601 -3.94 -32.65 15.88
N SER A 602 -2.88 -33.45 15.90
CA SER A 602 -2.89 -34.77 16.55
C SER A 602 -2.86 -34.63 18.07
N SER A 603 -3.97 -34.89 18.75
CA SER A 603 -4.06 -34.90 20.22
C SER A 603 -4.76 -36.12 20.82
N GLY A 604 -4.90 -37.21 20.06
CA GLY A 604 -5.24 -38.54 20.60
C GLY A 604 -6.65 -39.06 20.30
N ALA A 605 -7.54 -38.29 19.68
CA ALA A 605 -8.79 -38.77 19.08
C ALA A 605 -8.73 -38.67 17.55
N GLU A 606 -9.49 -39.50 16.83
CA GLU A 606 -9.63 -39.42 15.37
C GLU A 606 -10.27 -38.08 15.00
N SER A 607 -9.47 -37.16 14.48
CA SER A 607 -9.88 -35.82 14.05
C SER A 607 -10.08 -35.80 12.53
N GLY A 608 -11.04 -35.01 12.06
CA GLY A 608 -11.46 -35.05 10.67
C GLY A 608 -12.48 -33.99 10.29
N ILE A 609 -13.08 -34.14 9.11
CA ILE A 609 -14.16 -33.29 8.63
C ILE A 609 -15.35 -34.13 8.17
N GLU A 610 -16.55 -33.59 8.36
CA GLU A 610 -17.80 -34.09 7.80
C GLU A 610 -18.35 -33.05 6.82
N VAL A 611 -18.81 -33.52 5.68
CA VAL A 611 -19.47 -32.70 4.65
C VAL A 611 -20.88 -33.23 4.45
N SER A 612 -21.87 -32.35 4.47
CA SER A 612 -23.26 -32.68 4.20
C SER A 612 -23.92 -31.71 3.22
N SER A 613 -24.87 -32.20 2.43
CA SER A 613 -25.75 -31.40 1.58
C SER A 613 -27.07 -32.13 1.43
N GLY A 614 -28.20 -31.46 1.73
CA GLY A 614 -29.51 -32.12 1.70
C GLY A 614 -29.56 -33.33 2.65
N GLU A 615 -29.85 -34.50 2.10
CA GLU A 615 -29.85 -35.78 2.83
C GLU A 615 -28.49 -36.52 2.78
N TRP A 616 -27.56 -36.07 1.95
CA TRP A 616 -26.24 -36.67 1.79
C TRP A 616 -25.26 -36.18 2.86
N SER A 617 -24.46 -37.09 3.43
CA SER A 617 -23.34 -36.78 4.33
C SER A 617 -22.21 -37.80 4.15
N ASP A 618 -20.96 -37.34 4.25
CA ASP A 618 -19.75 -38.17 4.25
C ASP A 618 -18.67 -37.60 5.18
N SER A 619 -17.79 -38.46 5.68
CA SER A 619 -16.83 -38.14 6.74
C SER A 619 -15.44 -38.69 6.45
N VAL A 620 -14.40 -37.88 6.69
CA VAL A 620 -12.99 -38.27 6.54
C VAL A 620 -12.22 -37.94 7.81
N TYR A 621 -11.51 -38.94 8.34
CA TYR A 621 -10.61 -38.80 9.49
C TYR A 621 -9.14 -38.77 9.03
N ALA A 622 -8.41 -37.72 9.38
CA ALA A 622 -7.00 -37.57 9.05
C ALA A 622 -6.29 -36.58 9.96
N THR A 623 -5.03 -36.87 10.30
CA THR A 623 -4.16 -36.03 11.13
C THR A 623 -3.00 -35.46 10.32
N SER A 624 -2.67 -34.19 10.51
CA SER A 624 -1.57 -33.56 9.77
C SER A 624 -0.21 -33.89 10.38
N GLU A 625 0.80 -34.06 9.52
CA GLU A 625 2.20 -34.21 9.92
C GLU A 625 2.88 -32.85 10.11
N LEU A 626 3.90 -32.80 10.98
CA LEU A 626 4.73 -31.61 11.16
C LEU A 626 5.73 -31.49 9.99
N MET A 627 5.78 -30.33 9.35
CA MET A 627 6.68 -30.08 8.23
C MET A 627 8.16 -30.07 8.66
N GLU A 628 9.06 -30.44 7.76
CA GLU A 628 10.50 -30.39 8.03
C GLU A 628 11.02 -28.96 8.10
N THR A 629 11.80 -28.63 9.13
CA THR A 629 12.41 -27.30 9.30
C THR A 629 13.28 -26.92 8.09
N PRO A 630 13.09 -25.74 7.46
CA PRO A 630 13.88 -25.34 6.30
C PRO A 630 15.37 -25.29 6.65
N ARG A 631 16.23 -25.72 5.72
CA ARG A 631 17.67 -25.84 5.95
C ARG A 631 18.32 -24.52 6.44
N TRP A 632 17.88 -23.38 5.94
CA TRP A 632 18.40 -22.08 6.36
C TRP A 632 17.97 -21.70 7.80
N VAL A 633 16.79 -22.13 8.25
CA VAL A 633 16.32 -21.93 9.63
C VAL A 633 17.18 -22.74 10.58
N ARG A 634 17.46 -24.01 10.26
CA ARG A 634 18.39 -24.87 11.01
C ARG A 634 19.79 -24.26 11.16
N ILE A 635 20.29 -23.58 10.11
CA ILE A 635 21.60 -22.90 10.14
C ILE A 635 21.56 -21.62 11.01
N MET A 636 20.42 -20.91 11.02
CA MET A 636 20.27 -19.63 11.71
C MET A 636 19.94 -19.77 13.19
N ARG A 637 19.17 -20.80 13.56
CA ARG A 637 18.74 -21.12 14.91
C ARG A 637 18.60 -22.64 15.04
N ASP A 638 19.22 -23.25 16.05
CA ASP A 638 18.97 -24.64 16.47
C ASP A 638 17.54 -24.76 17.06
N THR A 639 16.52 -24.53 16.23
CA THR A 639 15.11 -24.56 16.63
C THR A 639 14.39 -25.66 15.90
N GLN A 640 13.73 -26.53 16.65
CA GLN A 640 12.66 -27.37 16.13
C GLN A 640 11.40 -26.52 15.94
N LEU A 641 10.60 -26.83 14.92
CA LEU A 641 9.33 -26.15 14.70
C LEU A 641 8.34 -26.53 15.80
N PRO A 642 7.62 -25.56 16.39
CA PRO A 642 6.55 -25.88 17.32
C PRO A 642 5.39 -26.56 16.58
N LEU A 643 4.69 -27.47 17.27
CA LEU A 643 3.45 -28.09 16.79
C LEU A 643 2.33 -27.05 16.79
N MET A 644 2.25 -26.27 15.72
CA MET A 644 1.27 -25.22 15.47
C MET A 644 0.69 -25.38 14.06
N PRO A 645 -0.59 -24.99 13.83
CA PRO A 645 -1.28 -25.22 12.55
C PRO A 645 -0.49 -24.76 11.32
N GLU A 646 0.19 -23.61 11.38
CA GLU A 646 1.01 -23.05 10.31
C GLU A 646 2.21 -23.92 9.90
N ASN A 647 2.67 -24.80 10.78
CA ASN A 647 3.80 -25.71 10.56
C ASN A 647 3.37 -27.14 10.19
N LEU A 648 2.06 -27.37 10.06
CA LEU A 648 1.49 -28.65 9.67
C LEU A 648 1.30 -28.74 8.16
N GLN A 649 1.44 -29.95 7.62
CA GLN A 649 1.10 -30.26 6.24
C GLN A 649 -0.42 -30.25 6.05
N SER A 650 -0.89 -29.59 4.98
CA SER A 650 -2.31 -29.57 4.62
C SER A 650 -2.77 -30.94 4.13
N ILE A 651 -3.97 -31.34 4.55
CA ILE A 651 -4.67 -32.55 4.13
C ILE A 651 -5.67 -32.16 3.05
N GLN A 652 -5.73 -32.94 1.99
CA GLN A 652 -6.68 -32.78 0.90
C GLN A 652 -7.69 -33.93 0.93
N SER A 653 -8.97 -33.60 1.10
CA SER A 653 -10.07 -34.57 1.06
C SER A 653 -11.02 -34.26 -0.09
N HIS A 654 -11.43 -35.31 -0.81
CA HIS A 654 -12.28 -35.22 -1.99
C HIS A 654 -13.63 -35.87 -1.72
N PHE A 655 -14.70 -35.18 -2.09
CA PHE A 655 -16.07 -35.62 -1.95
C PHE A 655 -16.80 -35.48 -3.29
N ILE A 656 -17.66 -36.45 -3.60
CA ILE A 656 -18.52 -36.42 -4.79
C ILE A 656 -19.96 -36.45 -4.29
N ILE A 657 -20.68 -35.35 -4.49
CA ILE A 657 -22.05 -35.18 -4.03
C ILE A 657 -22.98 -35.46 -5.22
N PRO A 658 -23.85 -36.48 -5.16
CA PRO A 658 -24.82 -36.75 -6.22
C PRO A 658 -25.83 -35.61 -6.38
N SER A 659 -26.14 -35.20 -7.62
CA SER A 659 -27.08 -34.09 -7.86
C SER A 659 -28.49 -34.31 -7.33
N ALA A 660 -28.92 -35.58 -7.22
CA ALA A 660 -30.22 -35.96 -6.67
C ALA A 660 -30.38 -35.63 -5.18
N ASP A 661 -29.26 -35.58 -4.44
CA ASP A 661 -29.23 -35.37 -2.99
C ASP A 661 -28.71 -33.96 -2.63
N CYS A 662 -28.32 -33.15 -3.62
CA CYS A 662 -27.85 -31.77 -3.42
C CYS A 662 -28.99 -30.89 -2.87
N GLY A 663 -28.79 -30.34 -1.66
CA GLY A 663 -29.62 -29.26 -1.14
C GLY A 663 -29.25 -27.91 -1.73
N ASP A 664 -29.79 -26.82 -1.17
CA ASP A 664 -29.43 -25.45 -1.59
C ASP A 664 -28.00 -25.03 -1.13
N SER A 665 -27.37 -25.81 -0.25
CA SER A 665 -26.09 -25.49 0.37
C SER A 665 -25.27 -26.73 0.76
N ILE A 666 -23.96 -26.53 0.92
CA ILE A 666 -23.00 -27.50 1.46
C ILE A 666 -22.62 -27.05 2.87
N ARG A 667 -22.67 -27.97 3.83
CA ARG A 667 -22.26 -27.74 5.21
C ARG A 667 -21.00 -28.56 5.53
N ILE A 668 -19.97 -27.90 6.07
CA ILE A 668 -18.70 -28.53 6.49
C ILE A 668 -18.53 -28.33 8.00
N THR A 669 -18.27 -29.42 8.73
CA THR A 669 -18.11 -29.44 10.20
C THR A 669 -16.89 -30.26 10.62
N ALA A 670 -16.35 -30.00 11.81
CA ALA A 670 -15.24 -30.78 12.37
C ALA A 670 -15.71 -32.10 13.01
N LEU A 671 -14.87 -33.13 12.93
CA LEU A 671 -15.01 -34.43 13.60
C LEU A 671 -13.95 -34.60 14.70
N GLY A 672 -14.26 -35.40 15.72
CA GLY A 672 -13.33 -35.73 16.81
C GLY A 672 -13.51 -34.88 18.08
N LEU A 673 -14.61 -35.10 18.81
CA LEU A 673 -14.89 -34.49 20.13
C LEU A 673 -14.06 -35.15 21.23
N ASP A 674 -13.29 -34.35 21.98
CA ASP A 674 -12.87 -34.77 23.32
C ASP A 674 -14.06 -34.67 24.28
N ASN A 675 -14.69 -35.82 24.54
CA ASN A 675 -15.84 -35.95 25.44
C ASN A 675 -15.54 -35.48 26.88
N ARG A 676 -14.27 -35.25 27.28
CA ARG A 676 -13.91 -34.79 28.63
C ARG A 676 -13.91 -33.28 28.83
N HIS A 677 -13.67 -32.50 27.76
CA HIS A 677 -13.49 -31.04 27.87
C HIS A 677 -14.42 -30.23 26.96
N GLY A 678 -15.20 -30.89 26.08
CA GLY A 678 -16.15 -30.21 25.19
C GLY A 678 -15.49 -29.24 24.20
N ARG A 679 -14.20 -29.44 23.91
CA ARG A 679 -13.42 -28.66 22.93
C ARG A 679 -12.97 -29.60 21.82
N PHE A 680 -13.15 -29.20 20.57
CA PHE A 680 -12.61 -29.96 19.44
C PHE A 680 -11.10 -29.77 19.37
N HIS A 681 -10.43 -30.83 18.94
CA HIS A 681 -9.04 -30.77 18.53
C HIS A 681 -8.98 -29.98 17.22
N GLY A 682 -8.50 -28.75 17.30
CA GLY A 682 -8.72 -27.71 16.28
C GLY A 682 -8.50 -28.20 14.85
N ILE A 683 -9.59 -28.26 14.09
CA ILE A 683 -9.53 -28.36 12.63
C ILE A 683 -9.42 -26.94 12.10
N TYR A 684 -8.48 -26.75 11.18
CA TYR A 684 -8.20 -25.47 10.56
C TYR A 684 -8.43 -25.62 9.07
N LEU A 685 -9.51 -25.03 8.54
CA LEU A 685 -9.76 -25.04 7.10
C LEU A 685 -8.81 -24.05 6.42
N ASP A 686 -8.19 -24.48 5.32
CA ASP A 686 -7.36 -23.65 4.44
C ASP A 686 -8.21 -23.14 3.26
N ARG A 687 -8.78 -24.07 2.48
CA ARG A 687 -9.46 -23.80 1.19
C ARG A 687 -10.54 -24.83 0.89
N ILE A 688 -11.56 -24.43 0.13
CA ILE A 688 -12.63 -25.29 -0.38
C ILE A 688 -12.77 -25.06 -1.89
N LEU A 689 -12.74 -26.12 -2.69
CA LEU A 689 -12.97 -26.08 -4.15
C LEU A 689 -14.30 -26.77 -4.48
N ILE A 690 -15.12 -26.13 -5.32
CA ILE A 690 -16.39 -26.63 -5.82
C ILE A 690 -16.31 -26.71 -7.35
N ARG A 691 -16.49 -27.88 -7.96
CA ARG A 691 -16.39 -28.09 -9.41
C ARG A 691 -17.62 -28.78 -10.00
#